data_AF-M3I2W4-F1
#
_entry.id   AF-M3I2W4-F1
#
_cell.length_a   1.000
_cell.length_b   1.000
_cell.length_c   1.000
_cell.angle_alpha   90.00
_cell.angle_beta   90.00
_cell.angle_gamma   90.00
#
_symmetry.space_group_name_H-M   'P 1'
#
loop_
_entity.id
_entity.type
_entity.pdbx_description
1 polymer ?
#
loop_
_entity_poly.entity_id
_entity_poly.type
_entity_poly.pdbx_seq_one_letter_code
_entity_poly.pdbx_strand_id
1 'polypeptide(L)'
;MIFRPKDFQKKTIPKYYSDYFERLNHFDFEGAIKLLEKIFQDERNQNKKGKPTDFLNEKKEYKSLSVRFQEMLDGFHFSKPLSKKVDLVLKHLEESFNPENLRIHRFKPFNGFLFKMSDDGFSSAVLNSIHFDPETREVSNVFGLNHEIIFEKDSYPSGEDVEETEENSSELYDFIYDMEEGKYSIYYQEEKIEGKDLHVHTKLLLFAKMIREIVDKLLLDERFARFPKVFPFYVLVNSEECYSYTQELFFLEILPSIELQSLRENLNFTLYETSSKIENSISAKEEFLFYLKFLDQQDSREFQTLLRIVDSNPEFQSILEELALDSLNYNFEDEEDEEDEEDEEQEEQEEQEEQEEQEEQEEQEEQEEQEEQEEQEEELARVRDFEPHLFSSFFWKLAQFNPKSHLENARSFQNKVFFRSPPPLVDSYKIAIPNINNFSYVLFDSYLSIPEEYRSEFYNSFEETLNQMKSLAHPGFKILAMEIEARFKSNQLDSEENPIYLDPPEEFIDVIIDLIHCMPKKFPWFGEAWDFIFEDRLLSLGKKAKRAVPAVIEVMERYNYEDSTRNLATILYNIGCDDIPSLVHELHKENEFYMEEFYDQWSKQAPAVRWAYFLDRFENFPEDFARSEIWEDLLYDSEPGFLVYYENIEKSINRNRIFYAFLKALKNDPQDVPFRFALFYAEKLRNKAKKIERTFFRLYPK
;
A
#
# COMPACT_ATOMS: atom_id res chain seq x y z
N MET A 1 12.52 17.68 1.10
CA MET A 1 13.44 18.77 0.63
C MET A 1 13.28 20.03 1.51
N ILE A 2 14.22 20.42 2.38
CA ILE A 2 14.07 21.71 3.11
C ILE A 2 13.97 22.88 2.14
N PHE A 3 12.95 23.71 2.35
CA PHE A 3 12.67 24.93 1.65
C PHE A 3 13.86 25.89 1.74
N ARG A 4 14.73 25.88 0.73
CA ARG A 4 15.70 26.95 0.50
C ARG A 4 15.33 27.63 -0.81
N PRO A 5 14.81 28.86 -0.82
CA PRO A 5 14.29 29.53 -2.02
C PRO A 5 15.33 29.86 -3.09
N LYS A 6 16.60 29.48 -2.90
CA LYS A 6 17.56 29.37 -4.01
C LYS A 6 17.15 28.30 -5.03
N ASP A 7 16.33 27.33 -4.63
CA ASP A 7 15.82 26.26 -5.49
C ASP A 7 14.74 26.78 -6.48
N PHE A 8 14.18 27.97 -6.22
CA PHE A 8 13.23 28.68 -7.09
C PHE A 8 13.91 29.72 -8.02
N GLN A 9 15.23 29.64 -8.25
CA GLN A 9 15.89 30.43 -9.30
C GLN A 9 15.68 29.86 -10.72
N LYS A 10 14.58 29.12 -10.98
CA LYS A 10 14.20 28.76 -12.36
C LYS A 10 13.72 30.06 -13.05
N LYS A 11 14.25 30.37 -14.25
CA LYS A 11 13.98 31.62 -15.01
C LYS A 11 12.50 31.87 -15.37
N THR A 12 11.58 30.96 -15.05
CA THR A 12 10.20 30.89 -15.55
C THR A 12 9.14 30.68 -14.48
N ILE A 13 9.47 30.84 -13.19
CA ILE A 13 8.47 30.68 -12.12
C ILE A 13 7.50 31.87 -12.11
N PRO A 14 6.17 31.64 -12.04
CA PRO A 14 5.20 32.72 -11.96
C PRO A 14 5.44 33.62 -10.73
N LYS A 15 5.14 34.90 -10.89
CA LYS A 15 5.49 35.95 -9.93
C LYS A 15 4.87 35.74 -8.55
N TYR A 16 3.69 35.13 -8.49
CA TYR A 16 3.04 34.76 -7.23
C TYR A 16 3.92 33.85 -6.37
N TYR A 17 4.36 32.72 -6.92
CA TYR A 17 5.19 31.75 -6.18
C TYR A 17 6.50 32.39 -5.74
N SER A 18 7.14 33.16 -6.62
CA SER A 18 8.36 33.90 -6.26
C SER A 18 8.12 34.83 -5.06
N ASP A 19 7.05 35.64 -5.08
CA ASP A 19 6.78 36.61 -4.02
C ASP A 19 6.33 35.93 -2.71
N TYR A 20 5.56 34.84 -2.81
CA TYR A 20 5.10 34.06 -1.66
C TYR A 20 6.28 33.37 -0.96
N PHE A 21 7.10 32.65 -1.72
CA PHE A 21 8.24 31.91 -1.20
C PHE A 21 9.39 32.79 -0.73
N GLU A 22 9.59 33.96 -1.35
CA GLU A 22 10.54 34.95 -0.83
C GLU A 22 10.14 35.39 0.58
N ARG A 23 8.85 35.51 0.89
CA ARG A 23 8.40 35.87 2.25
C ARG A 23 8.64 34.75 3.25
N LEU A 24 8.30 33.52 2.88
CA LEU A 24 8.57 32.37 3.73
C LEU A 24 10.06 32.23 4.05
N ASN A 25 10.95 32.51 3.08
CA ASN A 25 12.40 32.53 3.31
C ASN A 25 12.85 33.47 4.43
N HIS A 26 12.20 34.62 4.50
CA HIS A 26 12.53 35.67 5.44
C HIS A 26 11.73 35.53 6.74
N PHE A 27 11.02 34.40 6.91
CA PHE A 27 10.10 34.13 8.01
C PHE A 27 9.02 35.23 8.16
N ASP A 28 8.66 35.88 7.03
CA ASP A 28 7.66 36.95 6.91
C ASP A 28 6.26 36.35 6.63
N PHE A 29 5.79 35.50 7.54
CA PHE A 29 4.46 34.86 7.44
C PHE A 29 3.32 35.90 7.43
N GLU A 30 3.44 36.97 8.21
CA GLU A 30 2.50 38.10 8.19
C GLU A 30 2.45 38.80 6.84
N GLY A 31 3.59 39.01 6.19
CA GLY A 31 3.64 39.53 4.83
C GLY A 31 3.03 38.57 3.81
N ALA A 32 3.17 37.26 4.01
CA ALA A 32 2.56 36.23 3.15
C ALA A 32 1.03 36.21 3.30
N ILE A 33 0.50 36.36 4.52
CA ILE A 33 -0.93 36.56 4.77
C ILE A 33 -1.42 37.80 4.01
N LYS A 34 -0.72 38.94 4.16
CA LYS A 34 -1.06 40.19 3.44
C LYS A 34 -0.98 40.08 1.93
N LEU A 35 -0.14 39.18 1.39
CA LEU A 35 -0.10 38.89 -0.03
C LEU A 35 -1.39 38.16 -0.47
N LEU A 36 -1.81 37.14 0.27
CA LEU A 36 -3.07 36.42 0.01
C LEU A 36 -4.28 37.33 0.18
N GLU A 37 -4.33 38.17 1.21
CA GLU A 37 -5.39 39.17 1.41
C GLU A 37 -5.57 40.05 0.18
N LYS A 38 -4.47 40.56 -0.40
CA LYS A 38 -4.53 41.39 -1.61
C LYS A 38 -5.09 40.62 -2.82
N ILE A 39 -4.72 39.35 -2.96
CA ILE A 39 -5.22 38.49 -4.04
C ILE A 39 -6.72 38.26 -3.86
N PHE A 40 -7.17 37.95 -2.65
CA PHE A 40 -8.57 37.72 -2.33
C PHE A 40 -9.41 39.00 -2.24
N GLN A 41 -8.79 40.18 -2.22
CA GLN A 41 -9.47 41.49 -2.35
C GLN A 41 -9.62 41.96 -3.80
N ASP A 42 -8.87 41.39 -4.75
CA ASP A 42 -8.95 41.78 -6.16
C ASP A 42 -10.34 41.48 -6.73
N GLU A 43 -11.00 42.49 -7.30
CA GLU A 43 -12.36 42.37 -7.87
C GLU A 43 -12.44 41.30 -8.97
N ARG A 44 -11.34 41.06 -9.71
CA ARG A 44 -11.27 40.05 -10.77
C ARG A 44 -11.44 38.63 -10.25
N ASN A 45 -11.05 38.40 -8.99
CA ASN A 45 -10.99 37.08 -8.38
C ASN A 45 -12.31 36.68 -7.68
N GLN A 46 -13.25 37.61 -7.50
CA GLN A 46 -14.46 37.38 -6.68
C GLN A 46 -15.49 36.44 -7.34
N ASN A 47 -15.43 36.24 -8.65
CA ASN A 47 -16.49 35.56 -9.39
C ASN A 47 -16.24 34.04 -9.49
N LYS A 48 -17.21 33.22 -9.07
CA LYS A 48 -17.24 31.78 -9.31
C LYS A 48 -17.32 31.49 -10.83
N LYS A 49 -16.63 30.45 -11.29
CA LYS A 49 -16.72 29.91 -12.66
C LYS A 49 -18.06 29.19 -12.83
N GLY A 50 -18.83 29.57 -13.85
CA GLY A 50 -20.11 28.92 -14.18
C GLY A 50 -21.14 29.92 -14.68
N LYS A 51 -22.32 29.42 -15.07
CA LYS A 51 -23.49 30.26 -15.38
C LYS A 51 -24.27 30.53 -14.10
N PRO A 52 -24.98 31.66 -13.99
CA PRO A 52 -25.85 31.93 -12.83
C PRO A 52 -26.88 30.82 -12.54
N THR A 53 -27.25 30.03 -13.56
CA THR A 53 -28.14 28.87 -13.43
C THR A 53 -27.55 27.72 -12.62
N ASP A 54 -26.23 27.61 -12.57
CA ASP A 54 -25.51 26.52 -11.93
C ASP A 54 -25.52 26.68 -10.39
N PHE A 55 -25.91 27.86 -9.89
CA PHE A 55 -25.94 28.22 -8.48
C PHE A 55 -27.36 28.52 -7.96
N LEU A 56 -28.41 28.27 -8.74
CA LEU A 56 -29.81 28.62 -8.39
C LEU A 56 -30.36 27.90 -7.15
N ASN A 57 -29.73 26.81 -6.71
CA ASN A 57 -30.10 26.06 -5.51
C ASN A 57 -29.23 26.41 -4.28
N GLU A 58 -28.18 27.23 -4.41
CA GLU A 58 -27.39 27.70 -3.27
C GLU A 58 -28.21 28.75 -2.50
N LYS A 59 -28.92 28.35 -1.44
CA LYS A 59 -29.64 29.27 -0.52
C LYS A 59 -28.70 30.13 0.35
N LYS A 60 -27.38 30.11 0.11
CA LYS A 60 -26.36 30.74 0.94
C LYS A 60 -26.20 32.23 0.60
N GLU A 61 -26.00 33.07 1.60
CA GLU A 61 -25.70 34.49 1.42
C GLU A 61 -24.34 34.65 0.72
N TYR A 62 -24.28 35.41 -0.38
CA TYR A 62 -23.04 35.56 -1.14
C TYR A 62 -22.03 36.41 -0.36
N LYS A 63 -20.96 35.76 0.12
CA LYS A 63 -19.79 36.42 0.74
C LYS A 63 -18.65 36.51 -0.27
N SER A 64 -17.97 37.66 -0.31
CA SER A 64 -16.75 37.85 -1.11
C SER A 64 -15.61 36.94 -0.63
N LEU A 65 -14.64 36.63 -1.51
CA LEU A 65 -13.46 35.83 -1.13
C LEU A 65 -12.68 36.48 0.00
N SER A 66 -12.54 37.81 -0.01
CA SER A 66 -11.85 38.53 1.07
C SER A 66 -12.54 38.36 2.42
N VAL A 67 -13.88 38.35 2.45
CA VAL A 67 -14.63 38.16 3.71
C VAL A 67 -14.46 36.72 4.19
N ARG A 68 -14.60 35.74 3.30
CA ARG A 68 -14.41 34.32 3.64
C ARG A 68 -12.99 34.02 4.14
N PHE A 69 -11.97 34.59 3.49
CA PHE A 69 -10.59 34.47 3.93
C PHE A 69 -10.38 35.05 5.34
N GLN A 70 -10.96 36.22 5.63
CA GLN A 70 -10.87 36.80 6.97
C GLN A 70 -11.60 35.97 8.03
N GLU A 71 -12.81 35.49 7.73
CA GLU A 71 -13.56 34.61 8.62
C GLU A 71 -12.77 33.34 8.96
N MET A 72 -12.06 32.77 7.98
CA MET A 72 -11.18 31.62 8.18
C MET A 72 -9.95 31.97 9.04
N LEU A 73 -9.32 33.14 8.83
CA LEU A 73 -8.24 33.61 9.70
C LEU A 73 -8.71 33.79 11.15
N ASP A 74 -9.92 34.29 11.34
CA ASP A 74 -10.49 34.56 12.66
C ASP A 74 -10.99 33.27 13.37
N GLY A 75 -11.40 32.25 12.59
CA GLY A 75 -11.84 30.96 13.10
C GLY A 75 -10.71 30.07 13.64
N PHE A 76 -9.48 30.26 13.15
CA PHE A 76 -8.31 29.46 13.54
C PHE A 76 -7.75 29.92 14.89
N HIS A 77 -7.94 29.12 15.94
CA HIS A 77 -7.62 29.47 17.32
C HIS A 77 -7.29 28.22 18.19
N PHE A 78 -6.63 28.41 19.32
CA PHE A 78 -6.44 27.30 20.26
C PHE A 78 -7.74 26.96 21.02
N SER A 79 -8.38 25.83 20.69
CA SER A 79 -9.59 25.32 21.37
C SER A 79 -9.36 24.97 22.84
N LYS A 80 -8.13 24.61 23.19
CA LYS A 80 -7.64 24.42 24.56
C LYS A 80 -6.61 25.52 24.84
N PRO A 81 -6.49 26.03 26.08
CA PRO A 81 -5.43 26.98 26.43
C PRO A 81 -4.05 26.50 25.98
N LEU A 82 -3.23 27.40 25.41
CA LEU A 82 -1.89 27.10 24.91
C LEU A 82 -1.03 26.34 25.94
N SER A 83 -1.16 26.69 27.23
CA SER A 83 -0.45 25.98 28.30
C SER A 83 -0.78 24.48 28.34
N LYS A 84 -2.05 24.09 28.15
CA LYS A 84 -2.44 22.67 28.13
C LYS A 84 -1.90 21.93 26.93
N LYS A 85 -1.70 22.61 25.79
CA LYS A 85 -1.10 22.03 24.59
C LYS A 85 0.40 21.79 24.80
N VAL A 86 1.08 22.78 25.37
CA VAL A 86 2.49 22.66 25.75
C VAL A 86 2.68 21.57 26.81
N ASP A 87 1.81 21.49 27.82
CA ASP A 87 1.82 20.43 28.82
C ASP A 87 1.66 19.04 28.18
N LEU A 88 0.81 18.91 27.16
CA LEU A 88 0.60 17.66 26.43
C LEU A 88 1.86 17.23 25.67
N VAL A 89 2.50 18.16 24.93
CA VAL A 89 3.77 17.88 24.23
C VAL A 89 4.83 17.40 25.22
N LEU A 90 4.95 18.08 26.36
CA LEU A 90 5.96 17.75 27.37
C LEU A 90 5.69 16.41 28.04
N LYS A 91 4.42 16.10 28.35
CA LYS A 91 4.03 14.80 28.90
C LYS A 91 4.45 13.66 27.98
N HIS A 92 4.18 13.77 26.68
CA HIS A 92 4.54 12.74 25.72
C HIS A 92 6.05 12.61 25.51
N LEU A 93 6.80 13.72 25.52
CA LEU A 93 8.25 13.66 25.51
C LEU A 93 8.80 12.95 26.76
N GLU A 94 8.29 13.31 27.94
CA GLU A 94 8.67 12.69 29.22
C GLU A 94 8.30 11.20 29.29
N GLU A 95 7.13 10.80 28.78
CA GLU A 95 6.71 9.40 28.67
C GLU A 95 7.62 8.59 27.75
N SER A 96 8.16 9.21 26.71
CA SER A 96 9.11 8.56 25.79
C SER A 96 10.57 8.57 26.27
N PHE A 97 10.84 9.10 27.46
CA PHE A 97 12.18 9.14 28.02
C PHE A 97 12.55 7.77 28.59
N ASN A 98 13.22 6.94 27.79
CA ASN A 98 13.68 5.61 28.16
C ASN A 98 15.10 5.34 27.61
N PRO A 99 15.79 4.28 28.07
CA PRO A 99 17.15 3.95 27.63
C PRO A 99 17.31 3.84 26.10
N GLU A 100 16.38 3.16 25.43
CA GLU A 100 16.44 2.96 23.97
C GLU A 100 16.36 4.29 23.19
N ASN A 101 15.41 5.18 23.52
CA ASN A 101 15.32 6.48 22.86
C ASN A 101 16.52 7.39 23.19
N LEU A 102 17.13 7.25 24.37
CA LEU A 102 18.38 7.93 24.71
C LEU A 102 19.56 7.39 23.89
N ARG A 103 19.59 6.09 23.62
CA ARG A 103 20.56 5.45 22.74
C ARG A 103 20.40 5.97 21.31
N ILE A 104 19.17 5.97 20.76
CA ILE A 104 18.89 6.58 19.45
C ILE A 104 19.35 8.05 19.44
N HIS A 105 19.06 8.82 20.50
CA HIS A 105 19.50 10.21 20.61
C HIS A 105 21.03 10.39 20.54
N ARG A 106 21.83 9.42 20.99
CA ARG A 106 23.30 9.49 20.87
C ARG A 106 23.77 9.41 19.41
N PHE A 107 23.11 8.59 18.58
CA PHE A 107 23.48 8.39 17.17
C PHE A 107 22.76 9.34 16.20
N LYS A 108 21.46 9.55 16.45
CA LYS A 108 20.56 10.45 15.71
C LYS A 108 19.99 11.48 16.69
N PRO A 109 20.72 12.57 16.97
CA PRO A 109 20.32 13.52 17.99
C PRO A 109 19.00 14.20 17.70
N PHE A 110 18.09 14.16 18.68
CA PHE A 110 16.88 14.98 18.68
C PHE A 110 17.26 16.45 18.54
N ASN A 111 17.04 16.99 17.35
CA ASN A 111 17.41 18.36 16.99
C ASN A 111 16.26 19.05 16.26
N GLY A 112 15.04 18.53 16.31
CA GLY A 112 13.94 19.25 15.72
C GLY A 112 12.55 18.68 15.97
N PHE A 113 11.57 19.52 15.69
CA PHE A 113 10.16 19.16 15.63
C PHE A 113 9.70 19.13 14.19
N LEU A 114 8.96 18.07 13.82
CA LEU A 114 8.31 17.96 12.53
C LEU A 114 6.79 17.94 12.71
N PHE A 115 6.11 18.90 12.09
CA PHE A 115 4.66 18.95 12.03
C PHE A 115 4.18 18.35 10.71
N LYS A 116 3.28 17.37 10.83
CA LYS A 116 2.62 16.64 9.76
C LYS A 116 1.16 17.07 9.72
N MET A 117 0.74 17.75 8.66
CA MET A 117 -0.61 18.32 8.56
C MET A 117 -1.55 17.29 7.94
N SER A 118 -2.67 16.99 8.58
CA SER A 118 -3.64 16.01 8.08
C SER A 118 -4.21 16.41 6.73
N ASP A 119 -4.50 15.44 5.88
CA ASP A 119 -5.18 15.63 4.60
C ASP A 119 -6.69 15.47 4.69
N ASP A 120 -7.12 14.52 5.54
CA ASP A 120 -8.52 14.30 5.86
C ASP A 120 -8.98 15.34 6.89
N GLY A 121 -9.93 16.16 6.48
CA GLY A 121 -10.38 17.31 7.27
C GLY A 121 -9.37 18.46 7.26
N PHE A 122 -9.86 19.67 7.04
CA PHE A 122 -9.06 20.85 7.27
C PHE A 122 -8.97 21.06 8.78
N SER A 123 -7.85 20.70 9.46
CA SER A 123 -7.36 21.45 10.64
C SER A 123 -6.43 20.74 11.65
N SER A 124 -6.08 19.48 11.50
CA SER A 124 -5.16 18.85 12.46
C SER A 124 -3.70 18.83 12.01
N ALA A 125 -2.80 18.80 12.99
CA ALA A 125 -1.40 18.49 12.77
C ALA A 125 -0.82 17.61 13.89
N VAL A 126 -0.12 16.57 13.46
CA VAL A 126 0.65 15.65 14.28
C VAL A 126 2.06 16.21 14.45
N LEU A 127 2.60 16.13 15.66
CA LEU A 127 3.95 16.57 16.00
C LEU A 127 4.84 15.36 16.24
N ASN A 128 6.00 15.36 15.58
CA ASN A 128 7.05 14.38 15.76
C ASN A 128 8.31 14.99 16.38
N SER A 129 8.98 14.24 17.26
CA SER A 129 10.34 14.54 17.71
C SER A 129 11.36 13.85 16.81
N ILE A 130 12.18 14.64 16.13
CA ILE A 130 13.02 14.14 15.05
C ILE A 130 14.49 14.48 15.21
N HIS A 131 15.32 13.67 14.56
CA HIS A 131 16.62 14.05 14.06
C HIS A 131 16.46 14.49 12.62
N PHE A 132 17.02 15.64 12.30
CA PHE A 132 17.09 16.22 10.98
C PHE A 132 18.56 16.37 10.57
N ASP A 133 18.98 15.67 9.51
CA ASP A 133 20.31 15.83 8.91
C ASP A 133 20.24 16.96 7.85
N PRO A 134 20.90 18.12 8.06
CA PRO A 134 20.85 19.23 7.11
C PRO A 134 21.65 18.98 5.82
N GLU A 135 22.54 17.99 5.79
CA GLU A 135 23.32 17.61 4.61
C GLU A 135 22.50 16.72 3.67
N THR A 136 21.91 15.65 4.20
CA THR A 136 21.08 14.71 3.40
C THR A 136 19.62 15.17 3.27
N ARG A 137 19.16 16.00 4.21
CA ARG A 137 17.76 16.46 4.38
C ARG A 137 16.80 15.34 4.80
N GLU A 138 17.31 14.29 5.39
CA GLU A 138 16.53 13.18 5.94
C GLU A 138 16.04 13.50 7.35
N VAL A 139 14.91 12.88 7.70
CA VAL A 139 14.31 12.95 9.03
C VAL A 139 14.16 11.54 9.59
N SER A 140 14.44 11.38 10.87
CA SER A 140 14.12 10.15 11.61
C SER A 140 13.51 10.49 12.95
N ASN A 141 12.55 9.68 13.41
CA ASN A 141 12.01 9.85 14.76
C ASN A 141 13.09 9.50 15.79
N VAL A 142 13.07 10.18 16.94
CA VAL A 142 14.06 9.96 18.01
C VAL A 142 13.39 9.64 19.34
N PHE A 143 12.32 10.35 19.65
CA PHE A 143 11.52 10.09 20.84
C PHE A 143 10.09 9.75 20.40
N GLY A 144 9.31 9.09 21.26
CA GLY A 144 7.93 8.63 20.98
C GLY A 144 6.87 9.73 20.81
N LEU A 145 7.26 10.95 20.43
CA LEU A 145 6.30 12.00 20.10
C LEU A 145 5.82 11.74 18.66
N ASN A 146 4.57 11.33 18.51
CA ASN A 146 3.84 11.21 17.24
C ASN A 146 2.35 11.47 17.50
N HIS A 147 2.04 12.66 18.01
CA HIS A 147 0.72 12.96 18.58
C HIS A 147 0.08 14.17 17.91
N GLU A 148 -1.23 14.15 17.75
CA GLU A 148 -2.00 15.32 17.31
C GLU A 148 -1.92 16.43 18.36
N ILE A 149 -1.27 17.55 18.00
CA ILE A 149 -1.09 18.72 18.89
C ILE A 149 -1.94 19.90 18.46
N ILE A 150 -2.21 20.01 17.16
CA ILE A 150 -3.22 20.92 16.62
C ILE A 150 -4.40 20.05 16.23
N PHE A 151 -5.55 20.30 16.85
CA PHE A 151 -6.75 19.47 16.77
C PHE A 151 -7.73 20.02 15.76
N GLU A 152 -8.64 19.17 15.31
CA GLU A 152 -9.64 19.61 14.34
C GLU A 152 -10.44 20.84 14.82
N LYS A 153 -10.87 20.78 16.09
CA LYS A 153 -11.55 21.84 16.84
C LYS A 153 -10.80 23.16 16.97
N ASP A 154 -9.49 23.21 16.69
CA ASP A 154 -8.73 24.46 16.68
C ASP A 154 -9.04 25.33 15.45
N SER A 155 -9.84 24.84 14.50
CA SER A 155 -10.23 25.59 13.30
C SER A 155 -11.72 25.88 13.19
N TYR A 156 -12.50 25.46 14.18
CA TYR A 156 -13.91 25.79 14.27
C TYR A 156 -14.09 27.13 15.00
N PRO A 157 -15.14 27.90 14.72
CA PRO A 157 -15.42 29.11 15.48
C PRO A 157 -15.78 28.74 16.93
N SER A 158 -15.31 29.53 17.90
CA SER A 158 -15.50 29.27 19.32
C SER A 158 -16.99 29.29 19.70
N GLY A 159 -17.58 28.16 20.11
CA GLY A 159 -18.93 28.10 20.68
C GLY A 159 -19.90 27.11 20.03
N GLU A 160 -19.49 26.35 19.01
CA GLU A 160 -20.27 25.24 18.48
C GLU A 160 -19.79 23.93 19.13
N ASP A 161 -20.62 23.37 20.03
CA ASP A 161 -20.40 22.03 20.56
C ASP A 161 -20.60 21.02 19.43
N VAL A 162 -19.55 20.25 19.15
CA VAL A 162 -19.54 19.17 18.16
C VAL A 162 -20.35 17.99 18.71
N GLU A 163 -21.68 18.04 18.58
CA GLU A 163 -22.42 16.79 18.35
C GLU A 163 -22.27 16.49 16.86
N GLU A 164 -21.45 15.49 16.55
CA GLU A 164 -21.27 14.93 15.21
C GLU A 164 -22.63 14.64 14.58
N THR A 165 -23.08 15.57 13.75
CA THR A 165 -24.15 15.35 12.80
C THR A 165 -23.55 15.74 11.46
N GLU A 166 -23.63 14.84 10.49
CA GLU A 166 -23.10 14.96 9.12
C GLU A 166 -23.54 16.23 8.36
N GLU A 167 -24.42 17.05 8.96
CA GLU A 167 -24.99 18.27 8.37
C GLU A 167 -24.30 19.58 8.79
N ASN A 168 -23.35 19.57 9.73
CA ASN A 168 -22.65 20.78 10.19
C ASN A 168 -21.31 21.01 9.45
N SER A 169 -21.26 20.84 8.13
CA SER A 169 -20.11 21.34 7.35
C SER A 169 -20.09 22.87 7.45
N SER A 170 -19.24 23.38 8.34
CA SER A 170 -19.20 24.82 8.62
C SER A 170 -18.89 25.58 7.32
N GLU A 171 -19.62 26.67 7.06
CA GLU A 171 -19.43 27.50 5.86
C GLU A 171 -18.00 28.04 5.69
N LEU A 172 -17.17 27.94 6.74
CA LEU A 172 -15.74 28.29 6.72
C LEU A 172 -14.93 27.31 5.86
N TYR A 173 -15.29 26.03 5.82
CA TYR A 173 -14.59 25.00 5.06
C TYR A 173 -14.84 25.09 3.56
N ASP A 174 -16.05 25.50 3.17
CA ASP A 174 -16.42 25.71 1.76
C ASP A 174 -15.43 26.63 1.05
N PHE A 175 -14.86 27.64 1.72
CA PHE A 175 -13.93 28.58 1.10
C PHE A 175 -12.70 27.88 0.51
N ILE A 176 -12.13 26.94 1.26
CA ILE A 176 -10.88 26.26 0.91
C ILE A 176 -11.14 25.14 -0.09
N TYR A 177 -12.20 24.36 0.11
CA TYR A 177 -12.61 23.35 -0.87
C TYR A 177 -13.05 23.99 -2.19
N ASP A 178 -13.68 25.17 -2.15
CA ASP A 178 -13.97 25.94 -3.37
C ASP A 178 -12.67 26.35 -4.11
N MET A 179 -11.55 26.61 -3.40
CA MET A 179 -10.24 26.87 -4.02
C MET A 179 -9.65 25.60 -4.62
N GLU A 180 -9.67 24.50 -3.87
CA GLU A 180 -9.16 23.19 -4.29
C GLU A 180 -9.87 22.64 -5.53
N GLU A 181 -11.21 22.71 -5.54
CA GLU A 181 -12.07 22.34 -6.68
C GLU A 181 -11.96 23.33 -7.85
N GLY A 182 -11.21 24.43 -7.67
CA GLY A 182 -10.95 25.42 -8.71
C GLY A 182 -12.21 26.20 -9.13
N LYS A 183 -13.17 26.42 -8.21
CA LYS A 183 -14.41 27.15 -8.50
C LYS A 183 -14.18 28.61 -8.83
N TYR A 184 -13.03 29.18 -8.50
CA TYR A 184 -12.68 30.56 -8.80
C TYR A 184 -11.54 30.64 -9.83
N SER A 185 -11.52 31.71 -10.62
CA SER A 185 -10.38 32.05 -11.48
C SER A 185 -9.55 33.10 -10.74
N ILE A 186 -8.50 32.66 -10.05
CA ILE A 186 -7.66 33.55 -9.25
C ILE A 186 -6.46 34.02 -10.07
N TYR A 187 -6.21 35.32 -10.03
CA TYR A 187 -5.11 35.99 -10.70
C TYR A 187 -4.27 36.80 -9.72
N TYR A 188 -2.97 36.80 -9.95
CA TYR A 188 -2.04 37.76 -9.35
C TYR A 188 -1.29 38.46 -10.48
N GLN A 189 -1.42 39.79 -10.52
CA GLN A 189 -1.00 40.58 -11.68
C GLN A 189 -1.74 40.11 -12.95
N GLU A 190 -1.02 39.60 -13.95
CA GLU A 190 -1.57 39.07 -15.21
C GLU A 190 -1.48 37.54 -15.30
N GLU A 191 -1.05 36.87 -14.23
CA GLU A 191 -0.83 35.43 -14.20
C GLU A 191 -1.95 34.74 -13.41
N LYS A 192 -2.45 33.64 -13.94
CA LYS A 192 -3.43 32.79 -13.25
C LYS A 192 -2.70 31.92 -12.22
N ILE A 193 -3.27 31.84 -11.01
CA ILE A 193 -2.80 30.95 -9.95
C ILE A 193 -3.73 29.73 -9.88
N GLU A 194 -3.17 28.55 -9.65
CA GLU A 194 -3.97 27.35 -9.43
C GLU A 194 -4.56 27.36 -8.00
N GLY A 195 -5.87 27.13 -7.90
CA GLY A 195 -6.60 27.23 -6.63
C GLY A 195 -6.15 26.20 -5.59
N LYS A 196 -5.75 25.01 -6.05
CA LYS A 196 -5.17 23.97 -5.20
C LYS A 196 -3.91 24.42 -4.44
N ASP A 197 -3.05 25.22 -5.09
CA ASP A 197 -1.85 25.74 -4.43
C ASP A 197 -2.23 26.82 -3.40
N LEU A 198 -3.22 27.67 -3.70
CA LEU A 198 -3.72 28.67 -2.74
C LEU A 198 -4.35 28.03 -1.51
N HIS A 199 -5.04 26.89 -1.69
CA HIS A 199 -5.55 26.08 -0.57
C HIS A 199 -4.41 25.66 0.37
N VAL A 200 -3.37 25.01 -0.17
CA VAL A 200 -2.22 24.52 0.61
C VAL A 200 -1.44 25.68 1.25
N HIS A 201 -1.17 26.75 0.50
CA HIS A 201 -0.46 27.93 1.00
C HIS A 201 -1.21 28.62 2.13
N THR A 202 -2.52 28.76 2.01
CA THR A 202 -3.37 29.35 3.05
C THR A 202 -3.30 28.51 4.34
N LYS A 203 -3.47 27.19 4.22
CA LYS A 203 -3.39 26.25 5.33
C LYS A 203 -2.02 26.36 6.02
N LEU A 204 -0.94 26.32 5.25
CA LEU A 204 0.42 26.43 5.77
C LEU A 204 0.65 27.68 6.64
N LEU A 205 0.14 28.85 6.22
CA LEU A 205 0.29 30.08 7.00
C LEU A 205 -0.47 30.06 8.33
N LEU A 206 -1.65 29.44 8.34
CA LEU A 206 -2.46 29.27 9.56
C LEU A 206 -1.74 28.41 10.59
N PHE A 207 -1.28 27.22 10.17
CA PHE A 207 -0.52 26.32 11.03
C PHE A 207 0.79 26.93 11.50
N ALA A 208 1.51 27.62 10.61
CA ALA A 208 2.77 28.29 10.96
C ALA A 208 2.61 29.23 12.17
N LYS A 209 1.50 29.98 12.24
CA LYS A 209 1.22 30.87 13.37
C LYS A 209 1.08 30.10 14.70
N MET A 210 0.24 29.06 14.74
CA MET A 210 0.04 28.27 15.96
C MET A 210 1.29 27.50 16.38
N ILE A 211 2.02 26.93 15.42
CA ILE A 211 3.28 26.22 15.67
C ILE A 211 4.29 27.15 16.35
N ARG A 212 4.43 28.39 15.87
CA ARG A 212 5.34 29.37 16.48
C ARG A 212 4.95 29.69 17.91
N GLU A 213 3.66 29.89 18.19
CA GLU A 213 3.17 30.15 19.56
C GLU A 213 3.42 28.96 20.50
N ILE A 214 3.26 27.73 20.03
CA ILE A 214 3.59 26.51 20.78
C ILE A 214 5.09 26.46 21.08
N VAL A 215 5.96 26.64 20.07
CA VAL A 215 7.41 26.55 20.23
C VAL A 215 7.95 27.66 21.12
N ASP A 216 7.51 28.91 20.93
CA ASP A 216 7.91 30.04 21.77
C ASP A 216 7.58 29.77 23.25
N LYS A 217 6.43 29.14 23.51
CA LYS A 217 6.02 28.78 24.87
C LYS A 217 6.81 27.59 25.43
N LEU A 218 7.11 26.57 24.61
CA LEU A 218 7.97 25.43 24.96
C LEU A 218 9.38 25.90 25.33
N LEU A 219 9.95 26.84 24.57
CA LEU A 219 11.30 27.35 24.81
C LEU A 219 11.45 28.04 26.18
N LEU A 220 10.37 28.55 26.75
CA LEU A 220 10.35 29.16 28.08
C LEU A 220 10.10 28.15 29.21
N ASP A 221 9.73 26.91 28.91
CA ASP A 221 9.42 25.88 29.90
C ASP A 221 10.70 25.19 30.42
N GLU A 222 10.76 24.97 31.73
CA GLU A 222 11.91 24.34 32.39
C GLU A 222 12.05 22.86 32.03
N ARG A 223 10.92 22.14 31.85
CA ARG A 223 10.92 20.72 31.48
C ARG A 223 11.52 20.52 30.11
N PHE A 224 11.09 21.34 29.14
CA PHE A 224 11.68 21.32 27.81
C PHE A 224 13.18 21.63 27.87
N ALA A 225 13.58 22.64 28.66
CA ALA A 225 14.98 23.01 28.81
C ALA A 225 15.87 21.87 29.34
N ARG A 226 15.34 21.01 30.22
CA ARG A 226 16.03 19.82 30.75
C ARG A 226 16.09 18.64 29.80
N PHE A 227 15.13 18.54 28.88
CA PHE A 227 15.02 17.40 27.98
C PHE A 227 16.25 17.30 27.04
N PRO A 228 16.84 16.11 26.80
CA PRO A 228 17.99 15.94 25.92
C PRO A 228 17.69 16.41 24.51
N LYS A 229 18.53 17.25 23.91
CA LYS A 229 18.35 17.79 22.54
C LYS A 229 19.59 18.50 22.04
N VAL A 230 19.82 18.53 20.74
CA VAL A 230 20.98 19.20 20.13
C VAL A 230 20.57 20.45 19.36
N PHE A 231 21.48 21.43 19.34
CA PHE A 231 21.35 22.65 18.55
C PHE A 231 22.36 22.64 17.38
N PRO A 232 22.03 23.20 16.20
CA PRO A 232 20.80 23.96 15.88
C PRO A 232 19.53 23.11 15.95
N PHE A 233 18.47 23.69 16.53
CA PHE A 233 17.18 23.02 16.70
C PHE A 233 16.17 23.52 15.66
N TYR A 234 15.59 22.61 14.90
CA TYR A 234 14.75 22.89 13.74
C TYR A 234 13.26 22.76 14.06
N VAL A 235 12.43 23.57 13.41
CA VAL A 235 10.97 23.44 13.48
C VAL A 235 10.46 23.41 12.06
N LEU A 236 10.03 22.22 11.64
CA LEU A 236 9.74 21.88 10.26
C LEU A 236 8.25 21.56 10.11
N VAL A 237 7.68 21.87 8.94
CA VAL A 237 6.39 21.34 8.49
C VAL A 237 6.64 20.48 7.26
N ASN A 238 6.12 19.24 7.25
CA ASN A 238 6.17 18.38 6.07
C ASN A 238 5.04 18.76 5.11
N SER A 239 5.38 19.07 3.85
CA SER A 239 4.37 19.27 2.80
C SER A 239 4.05 17.98 2.04
N GLU A 240 4.75 16.86 2.27
CA GLU A 240 4.57 15.62 1.52
C GLU A 240 3.18 15.02 1.69
N GLU A 241 2.59 15.21 2.88
CA GLU A 241 1.24 14.73 3.16
C GLU A 241 0.21 15.57 2.37
N CYS A 242 0.49 16.83 2.01
CA CYS A 242 -0.45 17.69 1.26
C CYS A 242 -0.72 17.25 -0.20
N TYR A 243 -1.60 16.26 -0.40
CA TYR A 243 -1.91 15.63 -1.72
C TYR A 243 -2.43 16.59 -2.80
N SER A 244 -2.94 17.75 -2.41
CA SER A 244 -3.46 18.75 -3.36
C SER A 244 -2.40 19.73 -3.87
N TYR A 245 -1.17 19.68 -3.38
CA TYR A 245 -0.11 20.58 -3.84
C TYR A 245 0.42 20.19 -5.22
N THR A 246 0.47 21.12 -6.16
CA THR A 246 0.83 20.81 -7.56
C THR A 246 2.33 20.97 -7.86
N GLN A 247 3.15 21.40 -6.90
CA GLN A 247 4.59 21.61 -7.07
C GLN A 247 5.42 20.57 -6.29
N GLU A 248 6.75 20.65 -6.41
CA GLU A 248 7.70 19.78 -5.69
C GLU A 248 7.50 19.89 -4.16
N LEU A 249 7.36 18.74 -3.49
CA LEU A 249 7.15 18.62 -2.04
C LEU A 249 8.38 19.10 -1.24
N PHE A 250 8.15 19.66 -0.06
CA PHE A 250 9.18 20.33 0.73
C PHE A 250 8.95 20.22 2.25
N PHE A 251 10.03 20.42 3.00
CA PHE A 251 10.01 20.69 4.44
C PHE A 251 10.13 22.20 4.64
N LEU A 252 9.18 22.84 5.31
CA LEU A 252 9.25 24.27 5.59
C LEU A 252 9.83 24.53 6.98
N GLU A 253 10.92 25.29 7.06
CA GLU A 253 11.36 25.89 8.32
C GLU A 253 10.39 27.00 8.73
N ILE A 254 9.70 26.82 9.86
CA ILE A 254 8.73 27.79 10.39
C ILE A 254 9.41 28.88 11.23
N LEU A 255 10.58 28.57 11.76
CA LEU A 255 11.43 29.45 12.54
C LEU A 255 12.87 29.35 12.02
N PRO A 256 13.68 30.43 12.12
CA PRO A 256 15.12 30.28 11.97
C PRO A 256 15.61 29.18 12.90
N SER A 257 16.55 28.35 12.44
CA SER A 257 17.14 27.31 13.28
C SER A 257 17.58 27.91 14.61
N ILE A 258 17.06 27.34 15.70
CA ILE A 258 17.28 27.88 17.03
C ILE A 258 18.70 27.51 17.41
N GLU A 259 19.55 28.51 17.56
CA GLU A 259 20.93 28.30 18.02
C GLU A 259 20.97 28.28 19.54
N LEU A 260 21.79 27.43 20.16
CA LEU A 260 21.98 27.46 21.63
C LEU A 260 22.33 28.88 22.11
N GLN A 261 23.15 29.60 21.34
CA GLN A 261 23.57 30.97 21.65
C GLN A 261 22.42 32.00 21.61
N SER A 262 21.36 31.73 20.85
CA SER A 262 20.17 32.58 20.81
C SER A 262 19.38 32.54 22.12
N LEU A 263 19.55 31.49 22.92
CA LEU A 263 18.86 31.27 24.19
C LEU A 263 19.59 31.86 25.41
N ARG A 264 20.69 32.63 25.23
CA ARG A 264 21.49 33.17 26.34
C ARG A 264 20.70 34.01 27.35
N GLU A 265 19.67 34.70 26.90
CA GLU A 265 18.81 35.54 27.74
C GLU A 265 17.64 34.76 28.38
N ASN A 266 17.49 33.47 28.04
CA ASN A 266 16.49 32.59 28.61
C ASN A 266 16.85 32.25 30.07
N LEU A 267 15.86 32.29 30.97
CA LEU A 267 16.05 31.97 32.39
C LEU A 267 16.59 30.55 32.63
N ASN A 268 16.30 29.62 31.71
CA ASN A 268 16.69 28.22 31.78
C ASN A 268 17.95 27.90 30.96
N PHE A 269 18.74 28.90 30.52
CA PHE A 269 19.89 28.70 29.62
C PHE A 269 20.88 27.63 30.09
N THR A 270 21.21 27.57 31.39
CA THR A 270 22.13 26.55 31.94
C THR A 270 21.60 25.13 31.77
N LEU A 271 20.28 24.95 31.82
CA LEU A 271 19.65 23.64 31.57
C LEU A 271 19.79 23.26 30.09
N TYR A 272 19.51 24.19 29.17
CA TYR A 272 19.74 23.99 27.73
C TYR A 272 21.20 23.65 27.40
N GLU A 273 22.15 24.34 28.03
CA GLU A 273 23.58 24.09 27.82
C GLU A 273 23.99 22.70 28.35
N THR A 274 23.36 22.24 29.43
CA THR A 274 23.68 20.93 30.03
C THR A 274 23.03 19.80 29.24
N SER A 275 21.74 19.92 28.91
CA SER A 275 20.97 18.89 28.21
C SER A 275 21.33 18.73 26.73
N SER A 276 22.14 19.63 26.17
CA SER A 276 22.60 19.57 24.77
C SER A 276 23.98 18.98 24.56
N LYS A 277 24.64 18.56 25.64
CA LYS A 277 25.88 17.82 25.56
C LYS A 277 25.55 16.34 25.36
N ILE A 278 25.90 15.81 24.19
CA ILE A 278 25.90 14.37 23.97
C ILE A 278 27.17 13.78 24.60
N GLU A 279 27.03 12.66 25.29
CA GLU A 279 28.17 11.85 25.73
C GLU A 279 28.90 11.31 24.50
N ASN A 280 30.15 11.75 24.31
CA ASN A 280 30.92 11.43 23.11
C ASN A 280 31.61 10.05 23.16
N SER A 281 31.44 9.27 24.23
CA SER A 281 32.04 7.95 24.37
C SER A 281 31.01 6.87 24.02
N ILE A 282 30.82 6.64 22.73
CA ILE A 282 30.10 5.47 22.23
C ILE A 282 31.15 4.39 21.94
N SER A 283 30.93 3.17 22.45
CA SER A 283 31.82 2.05 22.14
C SER A 283 31.65 1.61 20.68
N ALA A 284 32.70 1.04 20.07
CA ALA A 284 32.59 0.53 18.69
C ALA A 284 31.53 -0.59 18.57
N LYS A 285 31.25 -1.30 19.67
CA LYS A 285 30.26 -2.38 19.73
C LYS A 285 28.83 -1.82 19.74
N GLU A 286 28.55 -0.80 20.54
CA GLU A 286 27.26 -0.09 20.50
C GLU A 286 26.99 0.51 19.12
N GLU A 287 28.02 1.10 18.51
CA GLU A 287 27.92 1.66 17.16
C GLU A 287 27.62 0.59 16.11
N PHE A 288 28.27 -0.57 16.21
CA PHE A 288 27.99 -1.72 15.36
C PHE A 288 26.54 -2.19 15.49
N LEU A 289 26.05 -2.44 16.71
CA LEU A 289 24.70 -2.93 16.95
C LEU A 289 23.63 -1.92 16.46
N PHE A 290 23.83 -0.63 16.72
CA PHE A 290 22.90 0.40 16.26
C PHE A 290 22.77 0.42 14.72
N TYR A 291 23.90 0.35 14.00
CA TYR A 291 23.86 0.40 12.54
C TYR A 291 23.50 -0.94 11.90
N LEU A 292 23.54 -2.05 12.64
CA LEU A 292 23.20 -3.38 12.13
C LEU A 292 21.74 -3.45 11.66
N LYS A 293 20.83 -2.72 12.32
CA LYS A 293 19.41 -2.57 11.93
C LYS A 293 19.20 -2.00 10.52
N PHE A 294 20.22 -1.42 9.90
CA PHE A 294 20.15 -0.75 8.59
C PHE A 294 20.72 -1.62 7.46
N LEU A 295 20.87 -2.93 7.66
CA LEU A 295 21.44 -3.86 6.67
C LEU A 295 20.66 -3.87 5.34
N ASP A 296 19.35 -3.66 5.40
CA ASP A 296 18.42 -3.59 4.28
C ASP A 296 18.47 -2.24 3.53
N GLN A 297 19.00 -1.19 4.15
CA GLN A 297 19.02 0.18 3.60
C GLN A 297 20.35 0.51 2.91
N GLN A 298 20.68 -0.18 1.82
CA GLN A 298 21.98 -0.09 1.14
C GLN A 298 22.42 1.33 0.70
N ASP A 299 21.46 2.19 0.39
CA ASP A 299 21.72 3.57 -0.06
C ASP A 299 21.88 4.56 1.10
N SER A 300 21.61 4.12 2.34
CA SER A 300 21.68 4.96 3.54
C SER A 300 23.12 5.25 3.98
N ARG A 301 23.31 6.36 4.70
CA ARG A 301 24.59 6.71 5.31
C ARG A 301 24.96 5.75 6.43
N GLU A 302 23.95 5.22 7.10
CA GLU A 302 24.00 4.23 8.17
C GLU A 302 24.63 2.93 7.66
N PHE A 303 24.15 2.41 6.54
CA PHE A 303 24.75 1.25 5.87
C PHE A 303 26.20 1.50 5.48
N GLN A 304 26.52 2.68 4.93
CA GLN A 304 27.92 3.04 4.61
C GLN A 304 28.80 3.14 5.86
N THR A 305 28.22 3.46 7.01
CA THR A 305 28.92 3.51 8.30
C THR A 305 29.14 2.10 8.83
N LEU A 306 28.13 1.22 8.75
CA LEU A 306 28.24 -0.20 9.06
C LEU A 306 29.38 -0.87 8.27
N LEU A 307 29.46 -0.62 6.94
CA LEU A 307 30.56 -1.15 6.11
C LEU A 307 31.95 -0.77 6.65
N ARG A 308 32.14 0.48 7.09
CA ARG A 308 33.43 0.97 7.62
C ARG A 308 33.76 0.35 8.96
N ILE A 309 32.76 0.20 9.83
CA ILE A 309 32.90 -0.42 11.15
C ILE A 309 33.31 -1.88 10.99
N VAL A 310 32.63 -2.62 10.12
CA VAL A 310 32.92 -4.04 9.87
C VAL A 310 34.27 -4.23 9.19
N ASP A 311 34.63 -3.41 8.18
CA ASP A 311 35.95 -3.49 7.52
C ASP A 311 37.11 -3.25 8.51
N SER A 312 36.89 -2.40 9.52
CA SER A 312 37.92 -2.03 10.50
C SER A 312 37.99 -2.98 11.70
N ASN A 313 37.01 -3.85 11.91
CA ASN A 313 36.87 -4.69 13.12
C ASN A 313 36.56 -6.16 12.76
N PRO A 314 37.57 -7.06 12.80
CA PRO A 314 37.39 -8.47 12.48
C PRO A 314 36.38 -9.22 13.37
N GLU A 315 36.17 -8.76 14.60
CA GLU A 315 35.20 -9.34 15.53
C GLU A 315 33.77 -9.17 15.03
N PHE A 316 33.39 -7.95 14.61
CA PHE A 316 32.07 -7.66 14.05
C PHE A 316 31.82 -8.38 12.73
N GLN A 317 32.88 -8.57 11.94
CA GLN A 317 32.82 -9.41 10.76
C GLN A 317 32.47 -10.86 11.12
N SER A 318 33.09 -11.45 12.16
CA SER A 318 32.77 -12.81 12.60
C SER A 318 31.32 -12.93 13.09
N ILE A 319 30.82 -11.94 13.84
CA ILE A 319 29.41 -11.91 14.30
C ILE A 319 28.46 -11.87 13.09
N LEU A 320 28.72 -10.99 12.12
CA LEU A 320 27.92 -10.93 10.89
C LEU A 320 27.95 -12.23 10.08
N GLU A 321 29.11 -12.89 10.01
CA GLU A 321 29.23 -14.18 9.34
C GLU A 321 28.44 -15.28 10.06
N GLU A 322 28.38 -15.26 11.39
CA GLU A 322 27.57 -16.18 12.18
C GLU A 322 26.08 -15.94 11.95
N LEU A 323 25.60 -14.70 12.11
CA LEU A 323 24.20 -14.33 11.84
C LEU A 323 23.78 -14.69 10.40
N ALA A 324 24.66 -14.41 9.43
CA ALA A 324 24.41 -14.75 8.04
C ALA A 324 24.29 -16.27 7.84
N LEU A 325 25.06 -17.08 8.57
CA LEU A 325 24.96 -18.54 8.50
C LEU A 325 23.70 -19.07 9.18
N ASP A 326 23.28 -18.45 10.27
CA ASP A 326 22.04 -18.80 10.97
C ASP A 326 20.83 -18.48 10.08
N SER A 327 20.83 -17.34 9.38
CA SER A 327 19.77 -16.97 8.43
C SER A 327 19.56 -18.00 7.30
N LEU A 328 20.58 -18.80 6.96
CA LEU A 328 20.45 -19.84 5.93
C LEU A 328 19.58 -21.03 6.39
N ASN A 329 19.36 -21.18 7.70
CA ASN A 329 18.59 -22.26 8.31
C ASN A 329 17.18 -21.81 8.75
N TYR A 330 16.81 -20.55 8.52
CA TYR A 330 15.51 -19.98 8.88
C TYR A 330 14.36 -20.75 8.21
N ASN A 331 13.35 -21.15 8.99
CA ASN A 331 12.14 -21.83 8.53
C ASN A 331 10.89 -21.08 9.04
N PHE A 332 9.91 -20.83 8.17
CA PHE A 332 8.60 -20.24 8.56
C PHE A 332 7.74 -21.12 9.49
N GLU A 333 8.23 -22.27 9.97
CA GLU A 333 7.52 -23.02 11.03
C GLU A 333 7.58 -22.26 12.36
N ASP A 334 8.59 -21.42 12.57
CA ASP A 334 8.84 -20.76 13.86
C ASP A 334 7.90 -19.56 14.13
N GLU A 335 7.27 -18.94 13.11
CA GLU A 335 6.37 -17.78 13.28
C GLU A 335 4.95 -18.14 13.80
N GLU A 336 4.43 -19.35 13.52
CA GLU A 336 3.08 -19.75 14.03
C GLU A 336 3.16 -20.32 15.47
N ASP A 337 4.31 -20.84 15.90
CA ASP A 337 4.49 -21.29 17.30
C ASP A 337 4.73 -20.09 18.25
N GLU A 338 5.24 -18.95 17.77
CA GLU A 338 5.41 -17.71 18.56
C GLU A 338 4.07 -17.01 18.90
N GLU A 339 3.05 -17.03 18.03
CA GLU A 339 1.73 -16.45 18.36
C GLU A 339 0.97 -17.24 19.44
N ASP A 340 1.22 -18.54 19.60
CA ASP A 340 0.61 -19.38 20.64
C ASP A 340 1.50 -19.46 21.92
N GLU A 341 2.82 -19.27 21.84
CA GLU A 341 3.74 -19.20 23.00
C GLU A 341 3.76 -17.82 23.68
N GLU A 342 3.51 -16.72 22.97
CA GLU A 342 3.41 -15.36 23.56
C GLU A 342 2.23 -15.22 24.55
N ASP A 343 1.16 -16.00 24.37
CA ASP A 343 0.01 -16.03 25.29
C ASP A 343 0.26 -16.91 26.54
N GLU A 344 1.14 -17.92 26.48
CA GLU A 344 1.51 -18.76 27.64
C GLU A 344 2.67 -18.15 28.46
N GLU A 345 3.63 -17.44 27.84
CA GLU A 345 4.72 -16.75 28.56
C GLU A 345 4.25 -15.50 29.32
N GLN A 346 3.19 -14.82 28.87
CA GLN A 346 2.57 -13.72 29.63
C GLN A 346 1.86 -14.19 30.91
N GLU A 347 1.36 -15.43 30.98
CA GLU A 347 0.74 -15.97 32.21
C GLU A 347 1.78 -16.50 33.22
N GLU A 348 2.97 -16.97 32.79
CA GLU A 348 4.02 -17.43 33.71
C GLU A 348 4.90 -16.31 34.29
N GLN A 349 5.03 -15.16 33.60
CA GLN A 349 5.76 -14.00 34.14
C GLN A 349 4.98 -13.25 35.23
N GLU A 350 3.63 -13.28 35.22
CA GLU A 350 2.82 -12.66 36.30
C GLU A 350 2.86 -13.45 37.64
N GLU A 351 3.28 -14.73 37.66
CA GLU A 351 3.39 -15.53 38.89
C GLU A 351 4.77 -15.50 39.58
N GLN A 352 5.83 -14.96 38.94
CA GLN A 352 7.17 -14.90 39.53
C GLN A 352 7.58 -13.55 40.13
N GLU A 353 6.83 -12.46 39.89
CA GLU A 353 7.16 -11.13 40.45
C GLU A 353 6.73 -10.91 41.93
N GLU A 354 6.09 -11.87 42.60
CA GLU A 354 5.66 -11.70 44.01
C GLU A 354 6.66 -12.20 45.06
N GLN A 355 7.85 -12.68 44.69
CA GLN A 355 8.86 -13.10 45.67
C GLN A 355 10.29 -12.77 45.24
N GLU A 356 10.72 -11.52 45.41
CA GLU A 356 12.09 -11.19 45.85
C GLU A 356 12.20 -9.71 46.24
N GLU A 357 11.51 -9.33 47.32
CA GLU A 357 11.90 -8.15 48.09
C GLU A 357 12.95 -8.56 49.14
N GLN A 358 14.12 -7.91 49.04
CA GLN A 358 15.24 -7.83 49.99
C GLN A 358 16.42 -8.77 49.69
N GLU A 359 17.50 -8.22 49.13
CA GLU A 359 18.67 -7.84 49.95
C GLU A 359 19.52 -6.75 49.28
N GLU A 360 20.19 -5.97 50.12
CA GLU A 360 20.79 -4.68 49.81
C GLU A 360 22.18 -4.78 49.17
N GLN A 361 22.40 -3.88 48.21
CA GLN A 361 23.63 -3.08 48.05
C GLN A 361 24.98 -3.83 48.00
N GLU A 362 25.20 -4.59 46.92
CA GLU A 362 26.53 -4.75 46.31
C GLU A 362 26.47 -5.12 44.79
N GLU A 363 25.30 -5.03 44.14
CA GLU A 363 25.01 -5.56 42.79
C GLU A 363 24.75 -4.51 41.69
N GLN A 364 25.25 -3.27 41.82
CA GLN A 364 25.04 -2.26 40.77
C GLN A 364 25.91 -2.46 39.52
N GLU A 365 27.03 -3.19 39.60
CA GLU A 365 27.88 -3.47 38.41
C GLU A 365 27.47 -4.78 37.70
N GLU A 366 26.98 -5.80 38.41
CA GLU A 366 26.52 -7.06 37.79
C GLU A 366 25.12 -6.94 37.15
N GLN A 367 24.22 -6.09 37.66
CA GLN A 367 22.93 -5.80 37.02
C GLN A 367 23.08 -4.97 35.74
N GLU A 368 23.96 -3.97 35.71
CA GLU A 368 24.24 -3.20 34.47
C GLU A 368 24.87 -4.10 33.39
N GLU A 369 25.75 -5.04 33.75
CA GLU A 369 26.32 -6.01 32.80
C GLU A 369 25.30 -7.05 32.29
N GLN A 370 24.29 -7.41 33.08
CA GLN A 370 23.19 -8.29 32.67
C GLN A 370 22.18 -7.57 31.77
N GLU A 371 21.74 -6.37 32.14
CA GLU A 371 20.87 -5.54 31.29
C GLU A 371 21.54 -5.22 29.94
N GLU A 372 22.83 -4.89 29.93
CA GLU A 372 23.57 -4.69 28.68
C GLU A 372 23.67 -5.97 27.83
N GLN A 373 23.68 -7.17 28.43
CA GLN A 373 23.71 -8.45 27.69
C GLN A 373 22.35 -8.82 27.11
N GLU A 374 21.28 -8.64 27.87
CA GLU A 374 19.90 -8.88 27.41
C GLU A 374 19.54 -7.93 26.26
N GLU A 375 19.89 -6.64 26.37
CA GLU A 375 19.65 -5.65 25.30
C GLU A 375 20.47 -5.96 24.04
N GLN A 376 21.66 -6.56 24.18
CA GLN A 376 22.45 -7.03 23.03
C GLN A 376 21.82 -8.23 22.35
N GLU A 377 21.24 -9.15 23.12
CA GLU A 377 20.59 -10.34 22.59
C GLU A 377 19.30 -9.97 21.85
N GLU A 378 18.49 -9.04 22.37
CA GLU A 378 17.30 -8.52 21.69
C GLU A 378 17.66 -7.85 20.34
N GLU A 379 18.73 -7.07 20.31
CA GLU A 379 19.21 -6.39 19.11
C GLU A 379 19.73 -7.35 18.04
N LEU A 380 20.43 -8.40 18.47
CA LEU A 380 20.88 -9.47 17.57
C LEU A 380 19.70 -10.34 17.12
N ALA A 381 18.69 -10.56 17.96
CA ALA A 381 17.48 -11.32 17.62
C ALA A 381 16.74 -10.67 16.44
N ARG A 382 16.52 -9.35 16.45
CA ARG A 382 15.91 -8.61 15.33
C ARG A 382 16.63 -8.77 13.99
N VAL A 383 17.92 -9.10 14.03
CA VAL A 383 18.77 -9.27 12.83
C VAL A 383 18.84 -10.75 12.41
N ARG A 384 18.46 -11.69 13.29
CA ARG A 384 18.31 -13.12 12.92
C ARG A 384 17.18 -13.32 11.92
N ASP A 385 16.18 -12.45 11.93
CA ASP A 385 15.04 -12.48 10.99
C ASP A 385 15.40 -11.96 9.59
N PHE A 386 16.59 -11.40 9.41
CA PHE A 386 17.01 -10.90 8.11
C PHE A 386 17.23 -12.05 7.11
N GLU A 387 16.63 -11.89 5.94
CA GLU A 387 16.78 -12.87 4.88
C GLU A 387 18.23 -12.97 4.36
N PRO A 388 18.69 -14.18 3.95
CA PRO A 388 20.06 -14.38 3.48
C PRO A 388 20.51 -13.49 2.32
N HIS A 389 19.57 -13.00 1.50
CA HIS A 389 19.91 -12.13 0.38
C HIS A 389 20.45 -10.76 0.84
N LEU A 390 20.01 -10.26 2.01
CA LEU A 390 20.50 -9.03 2.62
C LEU A 390 21.98 -9.17 3.03
N PHE A 391 22.32 -10.29 3.67
CA PHE A 391 23.71 -10.60 4.02
C PHE A 391 24.58 -10.81 2.77
N SER A 392 24.06 -11.50 1.75
CA SER A 392 24.77 -11.66 0.46
C SER A 392 25.10 -10.30 -0.15
N SER A 393 24.11 -9.41 -0.23
CA SER A 393 24.32 -8.06 -0.71
C SER A 393 25.34 -7.29 0.13
N PHE A 394 25.22 -7.34 1.46
CA PHE A 394 26.17 -6.68 2.36
C PHE A 394 27.60 -7.16 2.13
N PHE A 395 27.85 -8.47 2.07
CA PHE A 395 29.20 -9.00 1.84
C PHE A 395 29.75 -8.61 0.47
N TRP A 396 28.92 -8.55 -0.57
CA TRP A 396 29.35 -8.04 -1.87
C TRP A 396 29.70 -6.54 -1.83
N LYS A 397 28.91 -5.72 -1.12
CA LYS A 397 29.22 -4.29 -0.92
C LYS A 397 30.50 -4.10 -0.11
N LEU A 398 30.71 -4.91 0.92
CA LEU A 398 31.94 -4.93 1.71
C LEU A 398 33.16 -5.36 0.88
N ALA A 399 32.99 -6.34 -0.01
CA ALA A 399 34.00 -6.74 -0.98
C ALA A 399 34.29 -5.64 -2.01
N GLN A 400 33.30 -4.88 -2.48
CA GLN A 400 33.53 -3.72 -3.33
C GLN A 400 34.27 -2.59 -2.58
N PHE A 401 33.98 -2.41 -1.30
CA PHE A 401 34.63 -1.43 -0.43
C PHE A 401 36.11 -1.77 -0.19
N ASN A 402 36.42 -3.03 0.14
CA ASN A 402 37.78 -3.52 0.32
C ASN A 402 37.98 -4.96 -0.23
N PRO A 403 38.27 -5.09 -1.54
CA PRO A 403 38.33 -6.40 -2.21
C PRO A 403 39.42 -7.34 -1.68
N LYS A 404 40.51 -6.79 -1.12
CA LYS A 404 41.64 -7.61 -0.65
C LYS A 404 41.29 -8.43 0.59
N SER A 405 40.39 -7.92 1.42
CA SER A 405 40.02 -8.55 2.69
C SER A 405 38.76 -9.41 2.55
N HIS A 406 37.78 -8.96 1.76
CA HIS A 406 36.41 -9.49 1.86
C HIS A 406 35.91 -10.27 0.64
N LEU A 407 36.63 -10.25 -0.49
CA LEU A 407 36.16 -10.89 -1.73
C LEU A 407 35.94 -12.41 -1.59
N GLU A 408 36.85 -13.11 -0.91
CA GLU A 408 36.70 -14.56 -0.72
C GLU A 408 35.55 -14.90 0.23
N ASN A 409 35.24 -14.03 1.20
CA ASN A 409 34.14 -14.25 2.13
C ASN A 409 32.80 -14.03 1.43
N ALA A 410 32.68 -12.98 0.61
CA ALA A 410 31.51 -12.76 -0.26
C ALA A 410 31.29 -13.95 -1.21
N ARG A 411 32.35 -14.46 -1.86
CA ARG A 411 32.27 -15.66 -2.71
C ARG A 411 31.84 -16.91 -1.94
N SER A 412 32.41 -17.11 -0.75
CA SER A 412 32.11 -18.25 0.11
C SER A 412 30.64 -18.24 0.53
N PHE A 413 30.15 -17.10 1.02
CA PHE A 413 28.75 -16.95 1.43
C PHE A 413 27.79 -17.09 0.25
N GLN A 414 28.08 -16.47 -0.90
CA GLN A 414 27.25 -16.59 -2.10
C GLN A 414 27.07 -18.06 -2.55
N ASN A 415 28.13 -18.86 -2.48
CA ASN A 415 28.02 -20.28 -2.78
C ASN A 415 27.15 -21.01 -1.75
N LYS A 416 27.25 -20.68 -0.46
CA LYS A 416 26.37 -21.26 0.57
C LYS A 416 24.90 -20.94 0.30
N VAL A 417 24.59 -19.71 -0.13
CA VAL A 417 23.22 -19.32 -0.52
C VAL A 417 22.71 -20.16 -1.69
N PHE A 418 23.52 -20.36 -2.75
CA PHE A 418 23.09 -21.14 -3.92
C PHE A 418 22.95 -22.64 -3.67
N PHE A 419 23.76 -23.20 -2.76
CA PHE A 419 23.72 -24.63 -2.44
C PHE A 419 22.91 -24.92 -1.17
N ARG A 420 22.15 -23.94 -0.66
CA ARG A 420 21.24 -24.18 0.45
C ARG A 420 20.11 -25.11 0.01
N SER A 421 19.70 -25.99 0.91
CA SER A 421 18.56 -26.86 0.65
C SER A 421 17.27 -26.08 0.90
N PRO A 422 16.20 -26.33 0.12
CA PRO A 422 14.89 -25.80 0.48
C PRO A 422 14.46 -26.35 1.84
N PRO A 423 13.73 -25.56 2.64
CA PRO A 423 13.17 -26.04 3.90
C PRO A 423 12.25 -27.25 3.64
N PRO A 424 12.09 -28.16 4.62
CA PRO A 424 11.10 -29.23 4.52
C PRO A 424 9.72 -28.61 4.29
N LEU A 425 8.99 -29.14 3.30
CA LEU A 425 7.63 -28.65 3.06
C LEU A 425 6.70 -29.21 4.13
N VAL A 426 6.09 -28.31 4.89
CA VAL A 426 5.00 -28.61 5.82
C VAL A 426 3.75 -29.03 5.03
N ASP A 427 2.92 -29.90 5.61
CA ASP A 427 1.66 -30.32 4.99
C ASP A 427 0.64 -29.17 4.84
N SER A 428 0.88 -28.03 5.51
CA SER A 428 0.04 -26.83 5.41
C SER A 428 0.36 -26.04 4.14
N TYR A 429 -0.63 -25.95 3.24
CA TYR A 429 -0.51 -25.15 2.02
C TYR A 429 -0.28 -23.66 2.29
N LYS A 430 -0.77 -23.16 3.44
CA LYS A 430 -0.55 -21.78 3.89
C LYS A 430 0.92 -21.48 4.18
N ILE A 431 1.67 -22.48 4.65
CA ILE A 431 3.09 -22.35 5.00
C ILE A 431 3.98 -22.74 3.81
N ALA A 432 3.58 -23.78 3.05
CA ALA A 432 4.40 -24.31 1.97
C ALA A 432 4.60 -23.31 0.81
N ILE A 433 3.57 -22.55 0.43
CA ILE A 433 3.69 -21.60 -0.69
C ILE A 433 4.58 -20.39 -0.34
N PRO A 434 4.38 -19.68 0.79
CA PRO A 434 5.29 -18.61 1.21
C PRO A 434 6.74 -19.08 1.33
N ASN A 435 6.98 -20.26 1.92
CA ASN A 435 8.32 -20.86 1.98
C ASN A 435 8.95 -21.05 0.60
N ILE A 436 8.19 -21.61 -0.35
CA ILE A 436 8.66 -21.80 -1.74
C ILE A 436 8.94 -20.44 -2.39
N ASN A 437 8.08 -19.46 -2.15
CA ASN A 437 8.18 -18.11 -2.68
C ASN A 437 9.45 -17.41 -2.16
N ASN A 438 9.61 -17.30 -0.84
CA ASN A 438 10.80 -16.75 -0.18
C ASN A 438 12.07 -17.49 -0.62
N PHE A 439 12.04 -18.83 -0.65
CA PHE A 439 13.20 -19.62 -1.09
C PHE A 439 13.72 -19.16 -2.47
N SER A 440 12.78 -18.86 -3.37
CA SER A 440 13.03 -18.44 -4.75
C SER A 440 13.47 -16.99 -4.84
N TYR A 441 12.86 -16.09 -4.07
CA TYR A 441 13.24 -14.68 -3.99
C TYR A 441 14.66 -14.51 -3.51
N VAL A 442 15.02 -15.12 -2.38
CA VAL A 442 16.40 -15.06 -1.87
C VAL A 442 17.41 -15.61 -2.86
N LEU A 443 17.07 -16.68 -3.61
CA LEU A 443 17.94 -17.20 -4.68
C LEU A 443 18.13 -16.16 -5.79
N PHE A 444 17.05 -15.54 -6.26
CA PHE A 444 17.08 -14.55 -7.33
C PHE A 444 17.79 -13.25 -6.89
N ASP A 445 17.42 -12.68 -5.75
CA ASP A 445 17.91 -11.40 -5.26
C ASP A 445 19.38 -11.48 -4.82
N SER A 446 19.80 -12.61 -4.24
CA SER A 446 21.21 -12.84 -3.96
C SER A 446 22.06 -12.92 -5.25
N TYR A 447 21.52 -13.45 -6.34
CA TYR A 447 22.21 -13.41 -7.64
C TYR A 447 22.31 -11.97 -8.18
N LEU A 448 21.22 -11.19 -8.09
CA LEU A 448 21.21 -9.80 -8.54
C LEU A 448 22.20 -8.93 -7.75
N SER A 449 22.41 -9.25 -6.48
CA SER A 449 23.36 -8.58 -5.58
C SER A 449 24.82 -8.76 -5.97
N ILE A 450 25.15 -9.79 -6.77
CA ILE A 450 26.53 -10.01 -7.24
C ILE A 450 26.93 -8.88 -8.20
N PRO A 451 28.10 -8.23 -8.01
CA PRO A 451 28.60 -7.23 -8.94
C PRO A 451 28.81 -7.79 -10.35
N GLU A 452 28.53 -6.98 -11.39
CA GLU A 452 28.57 -7.42 -12.79
C GLU A 452 29.86 -8.13 -13.20
N GLU A 453 31.00 -7.66 -12.68
CA GLU A 453 32.33 -8.23 -12.96
C GLU A 453 32.54 -9.66 -12.44
N TYR A 454 31.74 -10.09 -11.45
CA TYR A 454 31.79 -11.43 -10.86
C TYR A 454 30.62 -12.33 -11.27
N ARG A 455 29.50 -11.78 -11.80
CA ARG A 455 28.28 -12.56 -12.15
C ARG A 455 28.56 -13.77 -13.05
N SER A 456 29.48 -13.65 -14.01
CA SER A 456 29.81 -14.76 -14.92
C SER A 456 30.47 -15.96 -14.22
N GLU A 457 31.14 -15.73 -13.08
CA GLU A 457 31.75 -16.80 -12.26
C GLU A 457 30.66 -17.70 -11.65
N PHE A 458 29.52 -17.10 -11.32
CA PHE A 458 28.45 -17.72 -10.55
C PHE A 458 27.29 -18.24 -11.40
N TYR A 459 27.21 -17.84 -12.67
CA TYR A 459 26.10 -18.21 -13.55
C TYR A 459 25.88 -19.74 -13.63
N ASN A 460 26.95 -20.53 -13.72
CA ASN A 460 26.83 -21.99 -13.79
C ASN A 460 26.26 -22.59 -12.49
N SER A 461 26.72 -22.13 -11.32
CA SER A 461 26.20 -22.58 -10.03
C SER A 461 24.73 -22.20 -9.87
N PHE A 462 24.38 -20.96 -10.25
CA PHE A 462 23.00 -20.48 -10.23
C PHE A 462 22.09 -21.28 -11.16
N GLU A 463 22.53 -21.57 -12.38
CA GLU A 463 21.80 -22.41 -13.34
C GLU A 463 21.65 -23.85 -12.81
N GLU A 464 22.67 -24.40 -12.15
CA GLU A 464 22.58 -25.70 -11.49
C GLU A 464 21.52 -25.70 -10.39
N THR A 465 21.52 -24.69 -9.51
CA THR A 465 20.50 -24.54 -8.45
C THR A 465 19.09 -24.41 -9.03
N LEU A 466 18.89 -23.60 -10.08
CA LEU A 466 17.59 -23.50 -10.75
C LEU A 466 17.13 -24.84 -11.34
N ASN A 467 18.06 -25.65 -11.87
CA ASN A 467 17.74 -26.97 -12.39
C ASN A 467 17.41 -27.97 -11.28
N GLN A 468 18.09 -27.89 -10.13
CA GLN A 468 17.75 -28.68 -8.94
C GLN A 468 16.36 -28.31 -8.43
N MET A 469 16.04 -27.02 -8.37
CA MET A 469 14.74 -26.50 -7.96
C MET A 469 13.59 -27.03 -8.84
N LYS A 470 13.79 -27.13 -10.17
CA LYS A 470 12.81 -27.77 -11.09
C LYS A 470 12.58 -29.26 -10.84
N SER A 471 13.50 -29.93 -10.15
CA SER A 471 13.40 -31.36 -9.81
C SER A 471 12.77 -31.64 -8.45
N LEU A 472 12.49 -30.60 -7.66
CA LEU A 472 11.81 -30.72 -6.37
C LEU A 472 10.35 -31.16 -6.57
N ALA A 473 9.81 -31.84 -5.55
CA ALA A 473 8.52 -32.53 -5.65
C ALA A 473 7.32 -31.58 -5.85
N HIS A 474 7.35 -30.39 -5.24
CA HIS A 474 6.23 -29.46 -5.29
C HIS A 474 6.27 -28.60 -6.57
N PRO A 475 5.18 -28.53 -7.36
CA PRO A 475 5.13 -27.78 -8.62
C PRO A 475 5.50 -26.30 -8.52
N GLY A 476 5.25 -25.68 -7.36
CA GLY A 476 5.59 -24.27 -7.09
C GLY A 476 7.06 -23.95 -7.32
N PHE A 477 7.99 -24.84 -6.93
CA PHE A 477 9.42 -24.65 -7.19
C PHE A 477 9.72 -24.63 -8.69
N LYS A 478 9.09 -25.52 -9.46
CA LYS A 478 9.33 -25.57 -10.91
C LYS A 478 8.78 -24.33 -11.61
N ILE A 479 7.62 -23.81 -11.20
CA ILE A 479 7.04 -22.56 -11.71
C ILE A 479 8.00 -21.38 -11.48
N LEU A 480 8.44 -21.17 -10.23
CA LEU A 480 9.33 -20.06 -9.90
C LEU A 480 10.69 -20.17 -10.61
N ALA A 481 11.23 -21.39 -10.72
CA ALA A 481 12.47 -21.59 -11.49
C ALA A 481 12.31 -21.26 -12.99
N MET A 482 11.16 -21.57 -13.59
CA MET A 482 10.85 -21.21 -14.98
C MET A 482 10.66 -19.70 -15.16
N GLU A 483 10.00 -19.05 -14.20
CA GLU A 483 9.81 -17.60 -14.14
C GLU A 483 11.13 -16.85 -14.03
N ILE A 484 12.02 -17.29 -13.13
CA ILE A 484 13.37 -16.72 -13.00
C ILE A 484 14.15 -16.92 -14.30
N GLU A 485 14.16 -18.13 -14.86
CA GLU A 485 14.85 -18.42 -16.12
C GLU A 485 14.35 -17.56 -17.29
N ALA A 486 13.05 -17.28 -17.35
CA ALA A 486 12.47 -16.41 -18.38
C ALA A 486 12.97 -14.96 -18.27
N ARG A 487 13.11 -14.42 -17.05
CA ARG A 487 13.69 -13.09 -16.80
C ARG A 487 15.14 -13.01 -17.28
N PHE A 488 15.94 -14.04 -17.01
CA PHE A 488 17.32 -14.12 -17.50
C PHE A 488 17.42 -14.21 -19.02
N LYS A 489 16.64 -15.09 -19.66
CA LYS A 489 16.67 -15.27 -21.13
C LYS A 489 16.25 -14.01 -21.89
N SER A 490 15.34 -13.24 -21.33
CA SER A 490 14.83 -12.00 -21.91
C SER A 490 15.63 -10.75 -21.50
N ASN A 491 16.56 -10.88 -20.55
CA ASN A 491 17.29 -9.77 -19.92
C ASN A 491 16.33 -8.70 -19.34
N GLN A 492 15.25 -9.15 -18.71
CA GLN A 492 14.23 -8.33 -18.07
C GLN A 492 14.15 -8.68 -16.57
N LEU A 493 15.24 -8.40 -15.85
CA LEU A 493 15.37 -8.77 -14.44
C LEU A 493 14.38 -7.97 -13.57
N ASP A 494 14.26 -6.66 -13.83
CA ASP A 494 13.47 -5.71 -13.01
C ASP A 494 12.06 -5.44 -13.55
N SER A 495 11.54 -6.27 -14.47
CA SER A 495 10.21 -6.06 -15.06
C SER A 495 9.09 -6.36 -14.06
N GLU A 496 8.09 -5.48 -13.95
CA GLU A 496 6.89 -5.72 -13.14
C GLU A 496 6.18 -7.02 -13.57
N GLU A 497 5.95 -7.20 -14.88
CA GLU A 497 5.39 -8.44 -15.42
C GLU A 497 6.49 -9.43 -15.81
N ASN A 498 6.29 -10.72 -15.48
CA ASN A 498 7.22 -11.76 -15.91
C ASN A 498 7.07 -12.03 -17.43
N PRO A 499 8.18 -12.01 -18.22
CA PRO A 499 8.13 -12.26 -19.66
C PRO A 499 7.52 -13.62 -20.04
N ILE A 500 7.53 -14.62 -19.15
CA ILE A 500 6.93 -15.93 -19.42
C ILE A 500 5.43 -15.82 -19.70
N TYR A 501 4.73 -14.81 -19.17
CA TYR A 501 3.29 -14.64 -19.39
C TYR A 501 2.97 -14.13 -20.79
N LEU A 502 3.93 -13.52 -21.49
CA LEU A 502 3.73 -13.04 -22.87
C LEU A 502 3.61 -14.21 -23.86
N ASP A 503 4.50 -15.20 -23.74
CA ASP A 503 4.55 -16.40 -24.58
C ASP A 503 4.87 -17.65 -23.73
N PRO A 504 3.89 -18.16 -22.95
CA PRO A 504 4.12 -19.24 -21.99
C PRO A 504 4.32 -20.58 -22.73
N PRO A 505 5.37 -21.35 -22.40
CA PRO A 505 5.54 -22.70 -22.95
C PRO A 505 4.43 -23.62 -22.44
N GLU A 506 4.04 -24.62 -23.23
CA GLU A 506 2.97 -25.57 -22.85
C GLU A 506 3.23 -26.26 -21.50
N GLU A 507 4.51 -26.59 -21.24
CA GLU A 507 4.95 -27.17 -19.97
C GLU A 507 4.66 -26.27 -18.77
N PHE A 508 4.74 -24.93 -18.92
CA PHE A 508 4.46 -24.01 -17.81
C PHE A 508 2.99 -24.11 -17.39
N ILE A 509 2.08 -24.19 -18.36
CA ILE A 509 0.65 -24.36 -18.11
C ILE A 509 0.37 -25.73 -17.47
N ASP A 510 1.08 -26.78 -17.89
CA ASP A 510 0.94 -28.11 -17.29
C ASP A 510 1.35 -28.10 -15.81
N VAL A 511 2.44 -27.42 -15.46
CA VAL A 511 2.90 -27.31 -14.07
C VAL A 511 1.94 -26.45 -13.23
N ILE A 512 1.32 -25.40 -13.80
CA ILE A 512 0.26 -24.65 -13.12
C ILE A 512 -0.96 -25.55 -12.83
N ILE A 513 -1.33 -26.41 -13.78
CA ILE A 513 -2.41 -27.39 -13.55
C ILE A 513 -2.05 -28.34 -12.41
N ASP A 514 -0.82 -28.84 -12.38
CA ASP A 514 -0.34 -29.68 -11.27
C ASP A 514 -0.36 -28.92 -9.93
N LEU A 515 0.00 -27.63 -9.93
CA LEU A 515 -0.06 -26.77 -8.75
C LEU A 515 -1.50 -26.58 -8.24
N ILE A 516 -2.48 -26.39 -9.14
CA ILE A 516 -3.90 -26.31 -8.78
C ILE A 516 -4.35 -27.62 -8.11
N HIS A 517 -3.88 -28.78 -8.58
CA HIS A 517 -4.20 -30.06 -7.97
C HIS A 517 -3.56 -30.26 -6.59
N CYS A 518 -2.45 -29.56 -6.29
CA CYS A 518 -1.84 -29.54 -4.96
C CYS A 518 -2.65 -28.75 -3.92
N MET A 519 -3.68 -27.99 -4.33
CA MET A 519 -4.57 -27.30 -3.40
C MET A 519 -5.16 -28.26 -2.35
N PRO A 520 -5.26 -27.83 -1.08
CA PRO A 520 -5.67 -28.71 0.01
C PRO A 520 -7.13 -29.17 -0.14
N LYS A 521 -7.48 -30.25 0.56
CA LYS A 521 -8.85 -30.80 0.53
C LYS A 521 -9.86 -29.87 1.20
N LYS A 522 -9.45 -29.19 2.28
CA LYS A 522 -10.23 -28.13 2.92
C LYS A 522 -9.87 -26.80 2.30
N PHE A 523 -10.82 -25.89 2.22
CA PHE A 523 -10.59 -24.54 1.71
C PHE A 523 -9.53 -23.83 2.58
N PRO A 524 -8.43 -23.33 2.01
CA PRO A 524 -7.33 -22.74 2.77
C PRO A 524 -7.61 -21.31 3.27
N TRP A 525 -8.80 -20.75 3.01
CA TRP A 525 -9.08 -19.31 3.08
C TRP A 525 -8.33 -18.51 2.00
N PHE A 526 -8.69 -17.23 1.84
CA PHE A 526 -7.99 -16.31 0.93
C PHE A 526 -6.68 -15.82 1.57
N GLY A 527 -5.70 -15.47 0.76
CA GLY A 527 -4.37 -15.00 1.20
C GLY A 527 -3.27 -15.36 0.20
N GLU A 528 -2.01 -15.21 0.59
CA GLU A 528 -0.84 -15.33 -0.30
C GLU A 528 -0.84 -16.63 -1.13
N ALA A 529 -1.17 -17.76 -0.51
CA ALA A 529 -1.19 -19.04 -1.22
C ALA A 529 -2.28 -19.15 -2.30
N TRP A 530 -3.42 -18.47 -2.11
CA TRP A 530 -4.47 -18.36 -3.12
C TRP A 530 -4.02 -17.45 -4.26
N ASP A 531 -3.54 -16.27 -3.90
CA ASP A 531 -3.13 -15.22 -4.83
C ASP A 531 -2.00 -15.70 -5.74
N PHE A 532 -1.04 -16.44 -5.16
CA PHE A 532 0.08 -17.08 -5.86
C PHE A 532 -0.37 -17.87 -7.10
N ILE A 533 -1.45 -18.65 -7.03
CA ILE A 533 -1.90 -19.45 -8.17
C ILE A 533 -2.84 -18.65 -9.06
N PHE A 534 -3.84 -18.05 -8.43
CA PHE A 534 -5.05 -17.61 -9.09
C PHE A 534 -4.93 -16.19 -9.61
N GLU A 535 -4.39 -15.28 -8.79
CA GLU A 535 -4.26 -13.86 -9.13
C GLU A 535 -2.96 -13.61 -9.89
N ASP A 536 -1.82 -13.97 -9.30
CA ASP A 536 -0.50 -13.67 -9.84
C ASP A 536 -0.22 -14.36 -11.18
N ARG A 537 -0.80 -15.56 -11.38
CA ARG A 537 -0.46 -16.44 -12.51
C ARG A 537 -1.62 -16.65 -13.47
N LEU A 538 -2.75 -17.19 -13.01
CA LEU A 538 -3.87 -17.49 -13.92
C LEU A 538 -4.50 -16.22 -14.52
N LEU A 539 -4.72 -15.16 -13.74
CA LEU A 539 -5.21 -13.89 -14.30
C LEU A 539 -4.19 -13.27 -15.25
N SER A 540 -2.91 -13.25 -14.90
CA SER A 540 -1.81 -12.76 -15.75
C SER A 540 -1.71 -13.49 -17.10
N LEU A 541 -1.93 -14.80 -17.10
CA LEU A 541 -1.96 -15.59 -18.33
C LEU A 541 -3.23 -15.35 -19.17
N GLY A 542 -4.34 -14.99 -18.52
CA GLY A 542 -5.64 -14.83 -19.14
C GLY A 542 -5.99 -16.01 -20.05
N LYS A 543 -6.48 -15.73 -21.26
CA LYS A 543 -6.94 -16.76 -22.23
C LYS A 543 -5.87 -17.78 -22.63
N LYS A 544 -4.58 -17.52 -22.38
CA LYS A 544 -3.50 -18.50 -22.63
C LYS A 544 -3.58 -19.68 -21.66
N ALA A 545 -4.15 -19.47 -20.46
CA ALA A 545 -4.38 -20.50 -19.46
C ALA A 545 -5.69 -21.30 -19.65
N LYS A 546 -6.37 -21.20 -20.82
CA LYS A 546 -7.63 -21.92 -21.07
C LYS A 546 -7.55 -23.44 -20.81
N ARG A 547 -6.38 -24.05 -20.96
CA ARG A 547 -6.16 -25.46 -20.66
C ARG A 547 -6.32 -25.81 -19.17
N ALA A 548 -6.19 -24.83 -18.27
CA ALA A 548 -6.35 -25.01 -16.83
C ALA A 548 -7.83 -24.98 -16.37
N VAL A 549 -8.76 -24.59 -17.23
CA VAL A 549 -10.21 -24.52 -16.93
C VAL A 549 -10.73 -25.77 -16.20
N PRO A 550 -10.45 -27.02 -16.63
CA PRO A 550 -10.96 -28.19 -15.94
C PRO A 550 -10.47 -28.31 -14.49
N ALA A 551 -9.20 -27.99 -14.23
CA ALA A 551 -8.63 -28.05 -12.88
C ALA A 551 -9.24 -26.97 -11.96
N VAL A 552 -9.46 -25.77 -12.50
CA VAL A 552 -10.13 -24.68 -11.78
C VAL A 552 -11.58 -25.05 -11.43
N ILE A 553 -12.30 -25.69 -12.35
CA ILE A 553 -13.66 -26.20 -12.09
C ILE A 553 -13.65 -27.28 -11.00
N GLU A 554 -12.68 -28.21 -11.02
CA GLU A 554 -12.56 -29.22 -9.96
C GLU A 554 -12.38 -28.59 -8.58
N VAL A 555 -11.54 -27.55 -8.46
CA VAL A 555 -11.35 -26.82 -7.20
C VAL A 555 -12.62 -26.09 -6.77
N MET A 556 -13.32 -25.45 -7.71
CA MET A 556 -14.62 -24.81 -7.45
C MET A 556 -15.64 -25.80 -6.89
N GLU A 557 -15.76 -26.97 -7.53
CA GLU A 557 -16.68 -28.03 -7.11
C GLU A 557 -16.27 -28.67 -5.78
N ARG A 558 -14.96 -28.79 -5.52
CA ARG A 558 -14.42 -29.35 -4.28
C ARG A 558 -14.77 -28.50 -3.07
N TYR A 559 -14.62 -27.18 -3.18
CA TYR A 559 -14.88 -26.27 -2.05
C TYR A 559 -16.34 -25.89 -1.93
N ASN A 560 -17.05 -25.72 -3.06
CA ASN A 560 -18.48 -25.44 -3.13
C ASN A 560 -18.96 -24.48 -2.03
N TYR A 561 -18.29 -23.33 -1.96
CA TYR A 561 -18.52 -22.26 -1.01
C TYR A 561 -18.79 -20.97 -1.78
N GLU A 562 -19.68 -20.11 -1.29
CA GLU A 562 -20.15 -18.92 -2.03
C GLU A 562 -18.98 -18.04 -2.46
N ASP A 563 -18.12 -17.62 -1.51
CA ASP A 563 -17.01 -16.72 -1.80
C ASP A 563 -15.93 -17.38 -2.68
N SER A 564 -15.68 -18.69 -2.55
CA SER A 564 -14.72 -19.36 -3.43
C SER A 564 -15.24 -19.47 -4.86
N THR A 565 -16.53 -19.83 -5.01
CA THR A 565 -17.21 -19.90 -6.31
C THR A 565 -17.19 -18.55 -7.00
N ARG A 566 -17.43 -17.51 -6.21
CA ARG A 566 -17.44 -16.12 -6.61
C ARG A 566 -16.09 -15.69 -7.21
N ASN A 567 -14.99 -15.92 -6.50
CA ASN A 567 -13.65 -15.57 -6.98
C ASN A 567 -13.21 -16.42 -8.19
N LEU A 568 -13.46 -17.73 -8.15
CA LEU A 568 -13.12 -18.64 -9.25
C LEU A 568 -13.94 -18.39 -10.52
N ALA A 569 -15.17 -17.86 -10.42
CA ALA A 569 -15.96 -17.47 -11.58
C ALA A 569 -15.28 -16.36 -12.39
N THR A 570 -14.74 -15.35 -11.72
CA THR A 570 -13.96 -14.26 -12.34
C THR A 570 -12.71 -14.82 -13.05
N ILE A 571 -12.01 -15.75 -12.41
CA ILE A 571 -10.81 -16.38 -12.99
C ILE A 571 -11.19 -17.20 -14.23
N LEU A 572 -12.22 -18.05 -14.14
CA LEU A 572 -12.71 -18.85 -15.26
C LEU A 572 -13.10 -17.99 -16.47
N TYR A 573 -13.77 -16.87 -16.24
CA TYR A 573 -14.10 -15.91 -17.29
C TYR A 573 -12.84 -15.34 -17.96
N ASN A 574 -11.88 -14.87 -17.16
CA ASN A 574 -10.65 -14.26 -17.66
C ASN A 574 -9.75 -15.25 -18.43
N ILE A 575 -9.68 -16.51 -17.98
CA ILE A 575 -8.92 -17.55 -18.67
C ILE A 575 -9.64 -18.12 -19.90
N GLY A 576 -10.84 -17.63 -20.21
CA GLY A 576 -11.57 -17.99 -21.43
C GLY A 576 -12.30 -19.33 -21.34
N CYS A 577 -12.87 -19.64 -20.18
CA CYS A 577 -13.85 -20.71 -20.04
C CYS A 577 -15.07 -20.40 -20.93
N ASP A 578 -15.44 -21.31 -21.83
CA ASP A 578 -16.56 -21.07 -22.75
C ASP A 578 -17.92 -21.36 -22.07
N ASP A 579 -17.99 -22.48 -21.35
CA ASP A 579 -19.20 -22.99 -20.69
C ASP A 579 -19.22 -22.59 -19.22
N ILE A 580 -20.32 -21.98 -18.76
CA ILE A 580 -20.47 -21.54 -17.38
C ILE A 580 -20.76 -22.76 -16.48
N PRO A 581 -19.98 -23.02 -15.42
CA PRO A 581 -20.29 -24.09 -14.47
C PRO A 581 -21.63 -23.88 -13.75
N SER A 582 -22.31 -24.97 -13.41
CA SER A 582 -23.62 -24.92 -12.74
C SER A 582 -23.62 -24.09 -11.45
N LEU A 583 -22.56 -24.18 -10.65
CA LEU A 583 -22.40 -23.40 -9.41
C LEU A 583 -22.41 -21.88 -9.66
N VAL A 584 -21.87 -21.44 -10.80
CA VAL A 584 -21.86 -20.02 -11.19
C VAL A 584 -23.27 -19.57 -11.62
N HIS A 585 -24.03 -20.44 -12.29
CA HIS A 585 -25.44 -20.18 -12.59
C HIS A 585 -26.32 -20.11 -11.33
N GLU A 586 -26.05 -20.94 -10.33
CA GLU A 586 -26.73 -20.93 -9.03
C GLU A 586 -26.40 -19.66 -8.26
N LEU A 587 -25.11 -19.31 -8.16
CA LEU A 587 -24.64 -18.09 -7.52
C LEU A 587 -25.30 -16.83 -8.10
N HIS A 588 -25.38 -16.72 -9.44
CA HIS A 588 -26.05 -15.58 -10.08
C HIS A 588 -27.55 -15.49 -9.73
N LYS A 589 -28.26 -16.61 -9.58
CA LYS A 589 -29.69 -16.61 -9.22
C LYS A 589 -29.92 -16.14 -7.79
N GLU A 590 -28.97 -16.43 -6.90
CA GLU A 590 -29.04 -16.08 -5.49
C GLU A 590 -28.51 -14.66 -5.22
N ASN A 591 -27.58 -14.18 -6.07
CA ASN A 591 -26.84 -12.94 -5.82
C ASN A 591 -26.54 -12.16 -7.13
N GLU A 592 -27.59 -11.57 -7.75
CA GLU A 592 -27.53 -10.93 -9.08
C GLU A 592 -26.48 -9.80 -9.19
N PHE A 593 -26.21 -9.07 -8.11
CA PHE A 593 -25.39 -7.84 -8.14
C PHE A 593 -23.89 -8.09 -8.36
N TYR A 594 -23.37 -9.27 -7.99
CA TYR A 594 -21.91 -9.48 -7.95
C TYR A 594 -21.27 -9.69 -9.34
N MET A 595 -21.98 -10.26 -10.31
CA MET A 595 -21.40 -10.60 -11.62
C MET A 595 -21.95 -9.75 -12.78
N GLU A 596 -22.56 -8.60 -12.49
CA GLU A 596 -23.19 -7.73 -13.50
C GLU A 596 -22.20 -7.30 -14.61
N GLU A 597 -20.92 -7.20 -14.30
CA GLU A 597 -19.91 -6.73 -15.27
C GLU A 597 -19.61 -7.74 -16.38
N PHE A 598 -19.63 -9.05 -16.09
CA PHE A 598 -19.15 -10.06 -17.03
C PHE A 598 -20.08 -11.24 -17.28
N TYR A 599 -20.92 -11.67 -16.32
CA TYR A 599 -21.77 -12.86 -16.49
C TYR A 599 -22.73 -12.71 -17.68
N ASP A 600 -23.26 -11.51 -17.86
CA ASP A 600 -24.23 -11.21 -18.91
C ASP A 600 -23.63 -11.32 -20.32
N GLN A 601 -22.32 -11.09 -20.45
CA GLN A 601 -21.56 -11.32 -21.67
C GLN A 601 -21.16 -12.79 -21.80
N TRP A 602 -20.61 -13.37 -20.73
CA TRP A 602 -20.12 -14.75 -20.68
C TRP A 602 -21.22 -15.76 -21.00
N SER A 603 -22.40 -15.60 -20.40
CA SER A 603 -23.53 -16.53 -20.51
C SER A 603 -24.14 -16.62 -21.91
N LYS A 604 -23.79 -15.69 -22.80
CA LYS A 604 -24.24 -15.67 -24.20
C LYS A 604 -23.23 -16.31 -25.16
N GLN A 605 -21.97 -16.53 -24.75
CA GLN A 605 -20.88 -16.96 -25.64
C GLN A 605 -21.08 -18.39 -26.16
N ALA A 606 -21.07 -19.39 -25.27
CA ALA A 606 -21.27 -20.78 -25.67
C ALA A 606 -22.63 -21.02 -26.37
N PRO A 607 -23.76 -20.44 -25.90
CA PRO A 607 -25.01 -20.51 -26.63
C PRO A 607 -24.95 -19.92 -28.05
N ALA A 608 -24.23 -18.81 -28.26
CA ALA A 608 -24.09 -18.21 -29.59
C ALA A 608 -23.29 -19.10 -30.54
N VAL A 609 -22.23 -19.76 -30.06
CA VAL A 609 -21.45 -20.73 -30.84
C VAL A 609 -22.32 -21.94 -31.21
N ARG A 610 -23.05 -22.50 -30.23
CA ARG A 610 -23.94 -23.64 -30.46
C ARG A 610 -25.10 -23.28 -31.40
N TRP A 611 -25.60 -22.06 -31.33
CA TRP A 611 -26.61 -21.53 -32.26
C TRP A 611 -26.10 -21.47 -33.70
N ALA A 612 -24.84 -21.10 -33.93
CA ALA A 612 -24.28 -21.11 -35.28
C ALA A 612 -24.29 -22.53 -35.88
N TYR A 613 -23.96 -23.54 -35.07
CA TYR A 613 -24.07 -24.95 -35.47
C TYR A 613 -25.53 -25.40 -35.68
N PHE A 614 -26.45 -24.99 -34.81
CA PHE A 614 -27.88 -25.21 -34.98
C PHE A 614 -28.38 -24.69 -36.33
N LEU A 615 -28.01 -23.46 -36.69
CA LEU A 615 -28.42 -22.83 -37.94
C LEU A 615 -27.86 -23.56 -39.16
N ASP A 616 -26.56 -23.85 -39.18
CA ASP A 616 -25.93 -24.61 -40.27
C ASP A 616 -26.63 -25.97 -40.47
N ARG A 617 -26.90 -26.69 -39.37
CA ARG A 617 -27.62 -27.96 -39.43
C ARG A 617 -29.03 -27.78 -39.96
N PHE A 618 -29.74 -26.74 -39.54
CA PHE A 618 -31.11 -26.47 -39.99
C PHE A 618 -31.18 -26.11 -41.48
N GLU A 619 -30.20 -25.37 -41.98
CA GLU A 619 -30.14 -24.97 -43.39
C GLU A 619 -29.81 -26.15 -44.31
N ASN A 620 -28.92 -27.03 -43.88
CA ASN A 620 -28.49 -28.18 -44.68
C ASN A 620 -29.40 -29.42 -44.51
N PHE A 621 -30.00 -29.61 -43.34
CA PHE A 621 -30.79 -30.80 -42.98
C PHE A 621 -32.07 -30.47 -42.20
N PRO A 622 -33.00 -29.65 -42.75
CA PRO A 622 -34.17 -29.17 -42.00
C PRO A 622 -35.13 -30.28 -41.54
N GLU A 623 -35.17 -31.41 -42.25
CA GLU A 623 -36.06 -32.53 -41.92
C GLU A 623 -35.65 -33.25 -40.62
N ASP A 624 -34.38 -33.16 -40.22
CA ASP A 624 -33.87 -33.76 -38.98
C ASP A 624 -34.53 -33.14 -37.74
N PHE A 625 -34.89 -31.86 -37.81
CA PHE A 625 -35.52 -31.12 -36.72
C PHE A 625 -36.97 -31.53 -36.45
N ALA A 626 -37.51 -32.54 -37.14
CA ALA A 626 -38.76 -33.21 -36.76
C ALA A 626 -38.58 -34.21 -35.60
N ARG A 627 -37.34 -34.55 -35.24
CA ARG A 627 -36.95 -35.43 -34.14
C ARG A 627 -36.52 -34.58 -32.94
N SER A 628 -37.05 -34.84 -31.75
CA SER A 628 -36.77 -34.02 -30.57
C SER A 628 -35.36 -34.25 -30.02
N GLU A 629 -34.75 -35.40 -30.29
CA GLU A 629 -33.36 -35.71 -29.91
C GLU A 629 -32.38 -34.74 -30.58
N ILE A 630 -32.66 -34.34 -31.83
CA ILE A 630 -31.85 -33.31 -32.52
C ILE A 630 -31.96 -31.96 -31.81
N TRP A 631 -33.10 -31.64 -31.20
CA TRP A 631 -33.24 -30.42 -30.42
C TRP A 631 -32.54 -30.52 -29.06
N GLU A 632 -32.62 -31.67 -28.38
CA GLU A 632 -31.89 -31.96 -27.14
C GLU A 632 -30.37 -31.78 -27.35
N ASP A 633 -29.84 -32.33 -28.44
CA ASP A 633 -28.41 -32.27 -28.77
C ASP A 633 -27.95 -30.86 -29.18
N LEU A 634 -28.84 -29.99 -29.63
CA LEU A 634 -28.46 -28.68 -30.16
C LEU A 634 -28.82 -27.52 -29.23
N LEU A 635 -29.86 -27.63 -28.41
CA LEU A 635 -30.21 -26.59 -27.46
C LEU A 635 -29.15 -26.47 -26.36
N TYR A 636 -28.89 -25.24 -25.93
CA TYR A 636 -28.04 -24.99 -24.76
C TYR A 636 -28.92 -24.97 -23.51
N ASP A 637 -28.72 -25.93 -22.61
CA ASP A 637 -29.58 -26.16 -21.45
C ASP A 637 -29.30 -25.19 -20.29
N SER A 638 -29.63 -23.91 -20.51
CA SER A 638 -29.60 -22.88 -19.48
C SER A 638 -30.60 -21.78 -19.82
N GLU A 639 -31.02 -20.99 -18.82
CA GLU A 639 -31.91 -19.86 -19.08
C GLU A 639 -31.32 -18.80 -20.03
N PRO A 640 -30.05 -18.37 -19.87
CA PRO A 640 -29.39 -17.50 -20.85
C PRO A 640 -29.31 -18.15 -22.24
N GLY A 641 -29.03 -19.46 -22.30
CA GLY A 641 -29.05 -20.23 -23.53
C GLY A 641 -30.39 -20.15 -24.24
N PHE A 642 -31.48 -20.48 -23.54
CA PHE A 642 -32.83 -20.38 -24.07
C PHE A 642 -33.18 -18.97 -24.55
N LEU A 643 -32.70 -17.92 -23.86
CA LEU A 643 -32.90 -16.54 -24.30
C LEU A 643 -32.24 -16.26 -25.66
N VAL A 644 -30.99 -16.69 -25.85
CA VAL A 644 -30.27 -16.55 -27.13
C VAL A 644 -31.02 -17.23 -28.27
N TYR A 645 -31.49 -18.46 -28.05
CA TYR A 645 -32.27 -19.21 -29.05
C TYR A 645 -33.61 -18.53 -29.36
N TYR A 646 -34.35 -18.10 -28.33
CA TYR A 646 -35.60 -17.37 -28.50
C TYR A 646 -35.42 -16.12 -29.37
N GLU A 647 -34.45 -15.28 -29.03
CA GLU A 647 -34.19 -14.04 -29.75
C GLU A 647 -33.76 -14.28 -31.19
N ASN A 648 -32.88 -15.24 -31.43
CA ASN A 648 -32.38 -15.52 -32.76
C ASN A 648 -33.46 -16.14 -33.66
N ILE A 649 -34.31 -17.03 -33.12
CA ILE A 649 -35.46 -17.57 -33.85
C ILE A 649 -36.44 -16.45 -34.22
N GLU A 650 -36.75 -15.54 -33.28
CA GLU A 650 -37.68 -14.44 -33.53
C GLU A 650 -37.14 -13.42 -34.55
N LYS A 651 -35.82 -13.22 -34.61
CA LYS A 651 -35.14 -12.34 -35.59
C LYS A 651 -34.90 -13.04 -36.95
N SER A 652 -34.99 -14.36 -37.02
CA SER A 652 -34.67 -15.14 -38.23
C SER A 652 -35.71 -14.99 -39.34
N ILE A 653 -35.25 -14.89 -40.60
CA ILE A 653 -36.12 -14.99 -41.79
C ILE A 653 -36.83 -16.35 -41.89
N ASN A 654 -36.24 -17.39 -41.29
CA ASN A 654 -36.78 -18.75 -41.27
C ASN A 654 -37.64 -19.04 -40.02
N ARG A 655 -37.98 -18.02 -39.21
CA ARG A 655 -38.74 -18.14 -37.95
C ARG A 655 -39.87 -19.17 -38.01
N ASN A 656 -40.79 -19.04 -38.97
CA ASN A 656 -41.95 -19.92 -39.06
C ASN A 656 -41.53 -21.38 -39.36
N ARG A 657 -40.52 -21.58 -40.21
CA ARG A 657 -40.03 -22.93 -40.55
C ARG A 657 -39.39 -23.60 -39.32
N ILE A 658 -38.56 -22.86 -38.59
CA ILE A 658 -37.91 -23.34 -37.35
C ILE A 658 -38.98 -23.66 -36.31
N PHE A 659 -39.96 -22.77 -36.10
CA PHE A 659 -41.03 -22.97 -35.13
C PHE A 659 -41.94 -24.16 -35.48
N TYR A 660 -42.27 -24.37 -36.76
CA TYR A 660 -43.04 -25.55 -37.17
C TYR A 660 -42.27 -26.85 -36.97
N ALA A 661 -40.96 -26.87 -37.24
CA ALA A 661 -40.12 -28.02 -36.97
C ALA A 661 -40.09 -28.33 -35.46
N PHE A 662 -39.95 -27.30 -34.63
CA PHE A 662 -39.97 -27.42 -33.16
C PHE A 662 -41.28 -28.02 -32.65
N LEU A 663 -42.42 -27.51 -33.11
CA LEU A 663 -43.74 -28.06 -32.75
C LEU A 663 -43.92 -29.51 -33.21
N LYS A 664 -43.36 -29.87 -34.37
CA LYS A 664 -43.41 -31.24 -34.89
C LYS A 664 -42.56 -32.18 -34.03
N ALA A 665 -41.38 -31.75 -33.60
CA ALA A 665 -40.51 -32.49 -32.67
C ALA A 665 -41.21 -32.76 -31.33
N LEU A 666 -41.75 -31.70 -30.69
CA LEU A 666 -42.46 -31.82 -29.40
C LEU A 666 -43.70 -32.73 -29.47
N LYS A 667 -44.36 -32.80 -30.64
CA LYS A 667 -45.54 -33.64 -30.83
C LYS A 667 -45.19 -35.13 -30.92
N ASN A 668 -44.03 -35.46 -31.49
CA ASN A 668 -43.67 -36.84 -31.80
C ASN A 668 -43.10 -37.56 -30.57
N ASP A 669 -42.13 -36.95 -29.90
CA ASP A 669 -41.45 -37.51 -28.73
C ASP A 669 -40.69 -36.41 -27.96
N PRO A 670 -41.32 -35.66 -27.04
CA PRO A 670 -40.70 -34.50 -26.42
C PRO A 670 -39.63 -34.91 -25.40
N GLN A 671 -38.37 -34.61 -25.70
CA GLN A 671 -37.26 -34.71 -24.75
C GLN A 671 -37.28 -33.55 -23.73
N ASP A 672 -36.53 -33.66 -22.63
CA ASP A 672 -36.61 -32.76 -21.48
C ASP A 672 -36.20 -31.31 -21.82
N VAL A 673 -35.06 -31.11 -22.47
CA VAL A 673 -34.54 -29.76 -22.79
C VAL A 673 -35.47 -29.02 -23.78
N PRO A 674 -35.91 -29.61 -24.90
CA PRO A 674 -36.92 -29.04 -25.79
C PRO A 674 -38.23 -28.71 -25.07
N PHE A 675 -38.67 -29.55 -24.13
CA PHE A 675 -39.87 -29.28 -23.36
C PHE A 675 -39.71 -28.06 -22.44
N ARG A 676 -38.61 -27.96 -21.69
CA ARG A 676 -38.29 -26.77 -20.87
C ARG A 676 -38.11 -25.52 -21.72
N PHE A 677 -37.46 -25.62 -22.87
CA PHE A 677 -37.37 -24.53 -23.83
C PHE A 677 -38.75 -24.09 -24.35
N ALA A 678 -39.67 -25.02 -24.60
CA ALA A 678 -41.03 -24.69 -25.03
C ALA A 678 -41.80 -23.89 -23.97
N LEU A 679 -41.67 -24.26 -22.69
CA LEU A 679 -42.25 -23.53 -21.56
C LEU A 679 -41.67 -22.11 -21.48
N PHE A 680 -40.35 -21.99 -21.53
CA PHE A 680 -39.66 -20.69 -21.55
C PHE A 680 -40.11 -19.82 -22.74
N TYR A 681 -40.18 -20.38 -23.95
CA TYR A 681 -40.59 -19.69 -25.16
C TYR A 681 -42.03 -19.17 -25.05
N ALA A 682 -42.94 -20.00 -24.53
CA ALA A 682 -44.34 -19.61 -24.30
C ALA A 682 -44.46 -18.47 -23.28
N GLU A 683 -43.66 -18.50 -22.21
CA GLU A 683 -43.62 -17.44 -21.21
C GLU A 683 -43.12 -16.11 -21.81
N LYS A 684 -42.02 -16.11 -22.57
CA LYS A 684 -41.51 -14.90 -23.22
C LYS A 684 -42.53 -14.29 -24.20
N LEU A 685 -43.24 -15.13 -24.97
CA LEU A 685 -44.35 -14.65 -25.83
C LEU A 685 -45.47 -14.00 -25.01
N ARG A 686 -45.87 -14.60 -23.88
CA ARG A 686 -46.90 -14.04 -22.99
C ARG A 686 -46.46 -12.70 -22.39
N ASN A 687 -45.21 -12.58 -21.98
CA ASN A 687 -44.67 -11.35 -21.41
C ASN A 687 -44.53 -10.23 -22.46
N LYS A 688 -44.11 -10.57 -23.69
CA LYS A 688 -44.09 -9.64 -24.83
C LYS A 688 -45.49 -9.10 -25.15
N ALA A 689 -46.52 -9.96 -25.14
CA ALA A 689 -47.92 -9.55 -25.33
C ALA A 689 -48.41 -8.60 -24.23
N LYS A 690 -48.13 -8.90 -22.95
CA LYS A 690 -48.46 -8.01 -21.82
C LYS A 690 -47.76 -6.65 -21.91
N LYS A 691 -46.49 -6.61 -22.35
CA LYS A 691 -45.74 -5.36 -22.53
C LYS A 691 -46.34 -4.50 -23.65
N ILE A 692 -46.72 -5.11 -24.78
CA ILE A 692 -47.41 -4.43 -25.88
C ILE A 692 -48.75 -3.86 -25.42
N GLU A 693 -49.53 -4.65 -24.67
CA GLU A 693 -50.80 -4.22 -24.09
C GLU A 693 -50.61 -3.01 -23.15
N ARG A 694 -49.65 -3.07 -22.22
CA ARG A 694 -49.33 -1.94 -21.33
C ARG A 694 -48.88 -0.69 -22.09
N THR A 695 -48.01 -0.82 -23.11
CA THR A 695 -47.55 0.31 -23.92
C THR A 695 -48.68 0.91 -24.74
N PHE A 696 -49.55 0.07 -25.31
CA PHE A 696 -50.74 0.51 -26.04
C PHE A 696 -51.68 1.33 -25.14
N PHE A 697 -51.95 0.87 -23.92
CA PHE A 697 -52.77 1.62 -22.95
C PHE A 697 -52.09 2.86 -22.35
N ARG A 698 -50.76 2.98 -22.45
CA ARG A 698 -49.99 4.16 -22.02
C ARG A 698 -49.95 5.25 -23.10
N LEU A 699 -49.91 4.88 -24.37
CA LEU A 699 -49.94 5.79 -25.52
C LEU A 699 -51.36 6.26 -25.88
N TYR A 700 -52.37 5.50 -25.47
CA TYR A 700 -53.78 5.85 -25.64
C TYR A 700 -54.50 5.71 -24.30
N PRO A 701 -54.36 6.70 -23.38
CA PRO A 701 -55.14 6.75 -22.16
C PRO A 701 -56.63 6.90 -22.52
N LYS A 702 -57.51 6.20 -21.80
CA LYS A 702 -58.96 6.34 -21.97
C LYS A 702 -59.46 7.73 -21.60
#